data_AF-A0AAV7HTW1-F1
#
_entry.id   AF-A0AAV7HTW1-F1
#
_cell.length_a   1.000
_cell.length_b   1.000
_cell.length_c   1.000
_cell.angle_alpha   90.00
_cell.angle_beta   90.00
_cell.angle_gamma   90.00
#
_symmetry.space_group_name_H-M   'P 1'
#
loop_
_entity.id
_entity.type
_entity.pdbx_description
1 polymer ?
#
loop_
_entity_poly.entity_id
_entity_poly.type
_entity_poly.pdbx_seq_one_letter_code
_entity_poly.pdbx_strand_id
1 'polypeptide(L)'
;MMVFKITLQLFINRRRKLKFDWIKTRGFHKVADEVPATSLVQIRKVFRLKNVPIQEGHACIAINCPICKPKKASEFNVFVNKATGYFMCQSCRHTGTWDNLIQFLDSKKPEDFKKLKDSLCIEDDFTDKWNAVQSNSQSFVNISEEDCRDILSKYKLPSVSKGQMEQLDCHYDKSSSTLYFPLIGVGNRVSGFKSLSADPVITETTIPRMDAHGLIIYKEKKMKNDSTVVIVPSIEDLLALIAEKSANVVICLPYNLQHMPLQILPLMESYKKLILWFGNDAASWDSARHYSKKLNEKRCFFVRPTNQQPRPKIAALEGYNLKNIIAEAQPIWHKSITTFNTLREDVLSDLQNIDKVQGVKWTRFPTLNRVLKGHRRGEFTVLTGPTGCGKTTFMSEYSLDLAMQGVNTLWGSFEIRNARLARTMLQQMAGVPLDDNIQSFDTFADEFEKLAIYFMTFHGQQSIDVVMEAVEHATYVHDIAHVIIDNVQFMMGMSEQSKHVDRYWRQDMIVSQFRSFATKSNCHVTLVIHPRKERVEEELTTASIFGGAKASQEADNVLIIQDKRLISVRGKKYLQIAKNRYSGDLGIMNLEFDLFSFFGLISNEVIKKPTILIGILVRNKAHTLPYFLSLLQDLEYPKDRISLWIRSDNNVDNSIEILNVWLNEELSNYHLVNVVLDEKSTGIEDEEDIADWSSNRFTHVINLREELFNYGRKIWADYLFILDADVFLTNPKTLDLLVAKNKTVASPMLKSDGMYSNFWAGMTSEYYYMRTEQYTPILNRENPDCHEVPMIHSAVLTDLRRQSSDYLTYKSEKLENYDGPQDDIITFARSANLSSTPLYVCNDEIYGYVMVPLESQDTLEHDYQQLTNLKLEILSLQAELPLSQSMKKFITYPKKDKLGLDHIYMINLRRRPERRVRMHRCFDELGIEAETVDAVDGKQLNESVLINSGVKMMPEYADPYHKRPMKMGEIGCFLSHFNIWNDVIDNNYEKVMVLEDDVRFEPFFRNKVNFIMKELDRLKINWDLVYLGRKRMQERGEEYVDGSDYLVYAGYSYWTLGYILSGSGAKKLLEAKPLDSLVPVDEFLPILFDKHPRVNWKGHFPKRDLVALSAAPLIIYPTHYTGENGYISDTENSIIIAANQGALKTEL
;
A
#
# COMPACT_ATOMS: atom_id res chain seq x y z
N MET A 1 -1.33 4.45 -33.65
CA MET A 1 -2.80 4.42 -33.86
C MET A 1 -3.36 3.05 -34.23
N MET A 2 -2.73 2.27 -35.13
CA MET A 2 -3.25 0.95 -35.53
C MET A 2 -3.04 -0.14 -34.46
N VAL A 3 -1.93 -0.08 -33.71
CA VAL A 3 -1.65 -1.00 -32.59
C VAL A 3 -2.61 -0.78 -31.41
N PHE A 4 -2.97 0.47 -31.11
CA PHE A 4 -3.94 0.81 -30.05
C PHE A 4 -5.37 0.32 -30.36
N LYS A 5 -5.75 0.29 -31.65
CA LYS A 5 -7.02 -0.31 -32.09
C LYS A 5 -7.04 -1.84 -31.92
N ILE A 6 -5.90 -2.51 -32.14
CA ILE A 6 -5.81 -3.97 -32.03
C ILE A 6 -5.83 -4.42 -30.56
N THR A 7 -5.18 -3.69 -29.65
CA THR A 7 -5.19 -4.01 -28.22
C THR A 7 -6.57 -3.82 -27.59
N LEU A 8 -7.31 -2.78 -28.00
CA LEU A 8 -8.69 -2.54 -27.53
C LEU A 8 -9.67 -3.59 -28.08
N GLN A 9 -9.50 -4.01 -29.33
CA GLN A 9 -10.38 -4.99 -29.99
C GLN A 9 -10.15 -6.44 -29.51
N LEU A 10 -8.93 -6.76 -29.05
CA LEU A 10 -8.62 -8.03 -28.39
C LEU A 10 -9.16 -8.10 -26.96
N PHE A 11 -9.22 -6.98 -26.24
CA PHE A 11 -9.87 -6.89 -24.92
C PHE A 11 -11.39 -6.98 -25.00
N ILE A 12 -12.01 -6.38 -26.03
CA ILE A 12 -13.47 -6.38 -26.24
C ILE A 12 -14.00 -7.75 -26.69
N ASN A 13 -13.23 -8.54 -27.45
CA ASN A 13 -13.71 -9.83 -27.95
C ASN A 13 -13.67 -10.98 -26.93
N ARG A 14 -12.97 -10.87 -25.79
CA ARG A 14 -12.95 -11.91 -24.74
C ARG A 14 -14.14 -11.90 -23.77
N ARG A 15 -15.01 -10.87 -23.81
CA ARG A 15 -16.24 -10.78 -22.99
C ARG A 15 -17.55 -11.04 -23.75
N ARG A 16 -17.50 -11.35 -25.04
CA ARG A 16 -18.69 -11.70 -25.84
C ARG A 16 -19.10 -13.17 -25.63
N LYS A 17 -19.69 -13.46 -24.48
CA LYS A 17 -20.69 -14.53 -24.30
C LYS A 17 -21.33 -14.33 -22.95
N LEU A 18 -22.42 -13.55 -22.94
CA LEU A 18 -23.60 -13.70 -22.09
C LEU A 18 -24.55 -12.55 -22.50
N LYS A 19 -25.45 -12.84 -23.43
CA LYS A 19 -26.66 -12.02 -23.62
C LYS A 19 -27.46 -12.16 -22.34
N PHE A 20 -27.72 -11.06 -21.64
CA PHE A 20 -28.72 -11.03 -20.58
C PHE A 20 -29.89 -10.16 -21.04
N ASP A 21 -30.96 -10.84 -21.46
CA ASP A 21 -32.29 -10.26 -21.64
C ASP A 21 -32.92 -9.98 -20.26
N TRP A 22 -32.82 -8.76 -19.72
CA TRP A 22 -33.75 -8.27 -18.69
C TRP A 22 -33.54 -6.78 -18.35
N ILE A 23 -34.03 -5.89 -19.21
CA ILE A 23 -34.32 -4.51 -18.79
C ILE A 23 -35.65 -4.54 -18.04
N LYS A 24 -35.60 -4.64 -16.71
CA LYS A 24 -36.66 -4.06 -15.87
C LYS A 24 -36.17 -2.67 -15.47
N THR A 25 -36.80 -1.67 -16.08
CA THR A 25 -36.69 -0.25 -15.79
C THR A 25 -36.59 0.03 -14.29
N ARG A 26 -35.67 0.93 -13.89
CA ARG A 26 -35.65 1.64 -12.60
C ARG A 26 -37.07 1.93 -12.12
N GLY A 27 -37.53 1.10 -11.19
CA GLY A 27 -38.56 1.52 -10.26
C GLY A 27 -37.86 2.27 -9.14
N PHE A 28 -37.35 3.47 -9.40
CA PHE A 28 -37.38 4.45 -8.31
C PHE A 28 -38.82 4.39 -7.81
N HIS A 29 -39.02 4.34 -6.49
CA HIS A 29 -40.33 4.69 -5.93
C HIS A 29 -40.87 5.83 -6.79
N LYS A 30 -42.11 5.70 -7.30
CA LYS A 30 -42.77 6.78 -8.02
C LYS A 30 -42.86 7.96 -7.04
N VAL A 31 -41.78 8.74 -6.90
CA VAL A 31 -41.73 10.00 -6.16
C VAL A 31 -42.25 11.05 -7.12
N ALA A 32 -43.53 10.89 -7.43
CA ALA A 32 -44.40 11.97 -7.88
C ALA A 32 -45.49 12.24 -6.83
N ASP A 33 -45.54 11.48 -5.73
CA ASP A 33 -46.48 11.73 -4.65
C ASP A 33 -45.77 12.39 -3.47
N GLU A 34 -46.35 13.51 -3.05
CA GLU A 34 -45.91 14.43 -1.99
C GLU A 34 -45.43 13.67 -0.74
N VAL A 35 -44.21 13.97 -0.28
CA VAL A 35 -43.61 13.33 0.90
C VAL A 35 -44.19 13.98 2.16
N PRO A 36 -44.88 13.25 3.07
CA PRO A 36 -45.24 13.78 4.36
C PRO A 36 -44.27 13.28 5.43
N ALA A 37 -43.51 14.21 6.03
CA ALA A 37 -42.80 13.99 7.29
C ALA A 37 -43.77 13.51 8.38
N THR A 38 -43.64 12.24 8.78
CA THR A 38 -44.43 11.70 9.90
C THR A 38 -43.53 11.45 11.11
N SER A 39 -43.69 12.27 12.15
CA SER A 39 -43.00 12.08 13.42
C SER A 39 -43.48 10.83 14.17
N LEU A 40 -42.60 10.23 14.99
CA LEU A 40 -42.96 9.13 15.90
C LEU A 40 -44.18 9.45 16.78
N VAL A 41 -44.34 10.72 17.17
CA VAL A 41 -45.50 11.20 17.95
C VAL A 41 -46.78 11.10 17.14
N GLN A 42 -46.77 11.48 15.87
CA GLN A 42 -47.90 11.35 14.96
C GLN A 42 -48.25 9.88 14.69
N ILE A 43 -47.25 9.02 14.40
CA ILE A 43 -47.45 7.58 14.21
C ILE A 43 -48.17 6.96 15.43
N ARG A 44 -47.67 7.24 16.64
CA ARG A 44 -48.28 6.76 17.89
C ARG A 44 -49.69 7.29 18.10
N LYS A 45 -49.93 8.58 17.81
CA LYS A 45 -51.24 9.20 17.95
C LYS A 45 -52.26 8.56 17.02
N VAL A 46 -51.89 8.27 15.77
CA VAL A 46 -52.76 7.61 14.78
C VAL A 46 -53.12 6.19 15.24
N PHE A 47 -52.16 5.36 15.62
CA PHE A 47 -52.46 4.00 16.09
C PHE A 47 -53.34 3.98 17.34
N ARG A 48 -53.14 4.92 18.28
CA ARG A 48 -54.02 5.08 19.45
C ARG A 48 -55.44 5.50 19.07
N LEU A 49 -55.60 6.48 18.17
CA LEU A 49 -56.91 6.94 17.70
C LEU A 49 -57.68 5.85 16.95
N LYS A 50 -56.98 4.95 16.26
CA LYS A 50 -57.55 3.87 15.44
C LYS A 50 -57.65 2.53 16.19
N ASN A 51 -57.33 2.49 17.49
CA ASN A 51 -57.35 1.27 18.33
C ASN A 51 -56.57 0.08 17.75
N VAL A 52 -55.45 0.34 17.09
CA VAL A 52 -54.57 -0.71 16.54
C VAL A 52 -53.64 -1.22 17.66
N PRO A 53 -53.60 -2.53 17.97
CA PRO A 53 -52.64 -3.06 18.93
C PRO A 53 -51.21 -2.90 18.38
N ILE A 54 -50.29 -2.42 19.23
CA ILE A 54 -48.90 -2.16 18.86
C ILE A 54 -47.96 -2.92 19.81
N GLN A 55 -46.89 -3.48 19.25
CA GLN A 55 -45.71 -3.92 19.99
C GLN A 55 -44.54 -2.98 19.68
N GLU A 56 -43.98 -2.38 20.71
CA GLU A 56 -42.89 -1.42 20.54
C GLU A 56 -41.52 -2.11 20.49
N GLY A 57 -40.84 -2.02 19.34
CA GLY A 57 -39.46 -2.45 19.16
C GLY A 57 -38.43 -1.33 19.37
N HIS A 58 -37.17 -1.58 19.01
CA HIS A 58 -36.07 -0.62 19.05
C HIS A 58 -36.12 0.38 17.90
N ALA A 59 -36.21 -0.08 16.65
CA ALA A 59 -36.22 0.73 15.42
C ALA A 59 -37.60 0.73 14.73
N CYS A 60 -38.39 -0.32 14.93
CA CYS A 60 -39.72 -0.50 14.34
C CYS A 60 -40.83 -0.58 15.41
N ILE A 61 -42.07 -0.31 14.99
CA ILE A 61 -43.30 -0.64 15.71
C ILE A 61 -43.95 -1.81 14.98
N ALA A 62 -44.24 -2.90 15.68
CA ALA A 62 -44.90 -4.06 15.10
C ALA A 62 -46.41 -3.99 15.32
N ILE A 63 -47.19 -4.23 14.26
CA ILE A 63 -48.66 -4.22 14.27
C ILE A 63 -49.24 -5.47 13.57
N ASN A 64 -50.52 -5.73 13.78
CA ASN A 64 -51.24 -6.77 13.04
C ASN A 64 -51.43 -6.29 11.59
N CYS A 65 -51.29 -7.21 10.63
CA CYS A 65 -51.40 -6.84 9.22
C CYS A 65 -52.85 -6.50 8.84
N PRO A 66 -53.13 -5.31 8.26
CA PRO A 66 -54.46 -4.98 7.75
C PRO A 66 -54.74 -5.63 6.37
N ILE A 67 -53.71 -6.16 5.70
CA ILE A 67 -53.79 -6.68 4.32
C ILE A 67 -54.01 -8.19 4.29
N CYS A 68 -53.38 -8.95 5.21
CA CYS A 68 -53.55 -10.40 5.32
C CYS A 68 -54.15 -10.80 6.67
N LYS A 69 -55.07 -11.77 6.66
CA LYS A 69 -55.65 -12.30 7.90
C LYS A 69 -54.52 -12.89 8.77
N PRO A 70 -54.36 -12.43 10.03
CA PRO A 70 -53.34 -12.99 10.92
C PRO A 70 -53.65 -14.45 11.21
N LYS A 71 -52.62 -15.31 11.27
CA LYS A 71 -52.80 -16.74 11.60
C LYS A 71 -53.18 -16.94 13.07
N LYS A 72 -52.77 -16.01 13.95
CA LYS A 72 -53.15 -15.92 15.38
C LYS A 72 -53.35 -14.45 15.80
N ALA A 73 -54.25 -14.18 16.75
CA ALA A 73 -54.59 -12.81 17.16
C ALA A 73 -53.42 -12.03 17.80
N SER A 74 -52.41 -12.72 18.35
CA SER A 74 -51.23 -12.16 19.03
C SER A 74 -49.98 -12.01 18.15
N GLU A 75 -50.08 -12.23 16.84
CA GLU A 75 -48.93 -12.26 15.94
C GLU A 75 -48.78 -10.93 15.18
N PHE A 76 -47.79 -10.14 15.57
CA PHE A 76 -47.45 -8.88 14.92
C PHE A 76 -46.60 -9.17 13.68
N ASN A 77 -47.19 -8.94 12.50
CA ASN A 77 -46.63 -9.37 11.22
C ASN A 77 -46.28 -8.19 10.30
N VAL A 78 -46.57 -6.95 10.71
CA VAL A 78 -46.17 -5.73 10.00
C VAL A 78 -45.22 -4.94 10.86
N PHE A 79 -44.08 -4.55 10.31
CA PHE A 79 -43.08 -3.71 10.96
C PHE A 79 -43.10 -2.33 10.31
N VAL A 80 -43.33 -1.30 11.11
CA VAL A 80 -43.36 0.10 10.69
C VAL A 80 -42.13 0.80 11.23
N ASN A 81 -41.29 1.36 10.36
CA ASN A 81 -40.11 2.11 10.75
C ASN A 81 -40.51 3.38 11.53
N LYS A 82 -39.86 3.62 12.68
CA LYS A 82 -40.20 4.76 13.58
C LYS A 82 -39.85 6.14 13.03
N ALA A 83 -38.95 6.22 12.06
CA ALA A 83 -38.45 7.48 11.48
C ALA A 83 -39.15 7.82 10.16
N THR A 84 -39.39 6.83 9.28
CA THR A 84 -39.97 7.07 7.95
C THR A 84 -41.43 6.64 7.82
N GLY A 85 -41.96 5.85 8.75
CA GLY A 85 -43.30 5.26 8.63
C GLY A 85 -43.43 4.20 7.51
N TYR A 86 -42.33 3.88 6.82
CA TYR A 86 -42.28 2.76 5.86
C TYR A 86 -42.64 1.46 6.57
N PHE A 87 -43.57 0.70 5.98
CA PHE A 87 -44.03 -0.55 6.56
C PHE A 87 -43.73 -1.74 5.67
N MET A 88 -43.52 -2.90 6.31
CA MET A 88 -43.29 -4.17 5.64
C MET A 88 -44.01 -5.30 6.37
N CYS A 89 -44.72 -6.15 5.62
CA CYS A 89 -45.38 -7.33 6.17
C CYS A 89 -44.59 -8.63 5.94
N GLN A 90 -44.21 -9.30 7.01
CA GLN A 90 -43.55 -10.62 6.98
C GLN A 90 -44.41 -11.74 6.40
N SER A 91 -45.74 -11.64 6.51
CA SER A 91 -46.67 -12.71 6.10
C SER A 91 -47.11 -12.57 4.64
N CYS A 92 -47.38 -11.34 4.17
CA CYS A 92 -47.91 -11.11 2.83
C CYS A 92 -46.97 -10.36 1.87
N ARG A 93 -45.76 -9.98 2.30
CA ARG A 93 -44.74 -9.28 1.51
C ARG A 93 -45.10 -7.90 0.98
N HIS A 94 -46.25 -7.35 1.39
CA HIS A 94 -46.62 -6.02 0.97
C HIS A 94 -45.80 -5.00 1.75
N THR A 95 -45.23 -4.06 1.01
CA THR A 95 -44.46 -2.93 1.52
C THR A 95 -45.06 -1.62 1.02
N GLY A 96 -44.89 -0.55 1.78
CA GLY A 96 -45.44 0.75 1.39
C GLY A 96 -45.07 1.90 2.31
N THR A 97 -45.49 3.09 1.91
CA THR A 97 -45.33 4.33 2.68
C THR A 97 -46.34 4.42 3.81
N TRP A 98 -46.15 5.41 4.69
CA TRP A 98 -47.05 5.69 5.78
C TRP A 98 -48.48 6.01 5.33
N ASP A 99 -48.65 6.79 4.25
CA ASP A 99 -49.98 7.14 3.72
C ASP A 99 -50.73 5.92 3.21
N ASN A 100 -50.03 5.01 2.54
CA ASN A 100 -50.62 3.75 2.11
C ASN A 100 -51.16 2.99 3.32
N LEU A 101 -50.39 2.91 4.42
CA LEU A 101 -50.83 2.23 5.64
C LEU A 101 -52.06 2.90 6.27
N ILE A 102 -52.11 4.24 6.32
CA ILE A 102 -53.28 4.98 6.82
C ILE A 102 -54.51 4.68 5.96
N GLN A 103 -54.39 4.71 4.63
CA GLN A 103 -55.51 4.42 3.73
C GLN A 103 -56.06 3.01 3.96
N PHE A 104 -55.20 2.02 4.24
CA PHE A 104 -55.64 0.66 4.61
C PHE A 104 -56.32 0.59 5.98
N LEU A 105 -55.89 1.39 6.95
CA LEU A 105 -56.52 1.46 8.27
C LEU A 105 -57.86 2.20 8.24
N ASP A 106 -58.08 3.09 7.26
CA ASP A 106 -59.29 3.90 7.12
C ASP A 106 -60.34 3.28 6.20
N SER A 107 -59.93 2.39 5.29
CA SER A 107 -60.81 1.73 4.34
C SER A 107 -61.81 0.79 5.02
N LYS A 108 -63.09 0.92 4.66
CA LYS A 108 -64.19 0.05 5.16
C LYS A 108 -64.88 -0.77 4.05
N LYS A 109 -64.62 -0.49 2.77
CA LYS A 109 -65.29 -1.11 1.61
C LYS A 109 -64.38 -2.11 0.87
N PRO A 110 -64.85 -3.32 0.52
CA PRO A 110 -64.02 -4.36 -0.13
C PRO A 110 -63.40 -3.96 -1.48
N GLU A 111 -64.07 -3.09 -2.24
CA GLU A 111 -63.62 -2.65 -3.57
C GLU A 111 -62.42 -1.70 -3.51
N ASP A 112 -62.37 -0.83 -2.49
CA ASP A 112 -61.25 0.07 -2.22
C ASP A 112 -60.01 -0.72 -1.76
N PHE A 113 -60.22 -1.78 -0.96
CA PHE A 113 -59.14 -2.68 -0.53
C PHE A 113 -58.44 -3.37 -1.70
N LYS A 114 -59.17 -3.76 -2.75
CA LYS A 114 -58.57 -4.44 -3.91
C LYS A 114 -57.70 -3.48 -4.72
N LYS A 115 -58.20 -2.26 -4.99
CA LYS A 115 -57.43 -1.22 -5.69
C LYS A 115 -56.19 -0.79 -4.90
N LEU A 116 -56.32 -0.58 -3.60
CA LEU A 116 -55.20 -0.22 -2.72
C LEU A 116 -54.16 -1.34 -2.62
N LYS A 117 -54.61 -2.61 -2.67
CA LYS A 117 -53.71 -3.77 -2.63
C LYS A 117 -52.90 -3.90 -3.92
N ASP A 118 -53.54 -3.64 -5.06
CA ASP A 118 -52.89 -3.66 -6.38
C ASP A 118 -51.89 -2.50 -6.55
N SER A 119 -51.99 -1.41 -5.75
CA SER A 119 -51.04 -0.29 -5.76
C SER A 119 -49.82 -0.46 -4.84
N LEU A 120 -49.77 -1.48 -3.99
CA LEU A 120 -48.64 -1.73 -3.10
C LEU A 120 -47.52 -2.52 -3.78
N CYS A 121 -46.28 -2.25 -3.38
CA CYS A 121 -45.13 -3.05 -3.81
C CYS A 121 -45.14 -4.40 -3.10
N ILE A 122 -45.05 -5.48 -3.87
CA ILE A 122 -44.79 -6.82 -3.35
C ILE A 122 -43.28 -7.04 -3.43
N GLU A 123 -42.69 -7.43 -2.31
CA GLU A 123 -41.26 -7.77 -2.23
C GLU A 123 -40.92 -8.91 -3.21
N ASP A 124 -39.92 -8.69 -4.07
CA ASP A 124 -39.48 -9.65 -5.08
C ASP A 124 -38.95 -10.92 -4.41
N ASP A 125 -39.39 -12.08 -4.91
CA ASP A 125 -38.96 -13.38 -4.41
C ASP A 125 -37.70 -13.83 -5.17
N PHE A 126 -36.54 -13.77 -4.52
CA PHE A 126 -35.28 -14.18 -5.13
C PHE A 126 -35.04 -15.69 -5.07
N THR A 127 -36.00 -16.45 -4.54
CA THR A 127 -35.90 -17.91 -4.34
C THR A 127 -35.65 -18.66 -5.65
N ASP A 128 -36.29 -18.30 -6.76
CA ASP A 128 -36.07 -18.97 -8.06
C ASP A 128 -34.64 -18.80 -8.59
N LYS A 129 -34.06 -17.60 -8.41
CA LYS A 129 -32.67 -17.32 -8.79
C LYS A 129 -31.68 -18.02 -7.86
N TRP A 130 -32.00 -18.09 -6.56
CA TRP A 130 -31.21 -18.86 -5.60
C TRP A 130 -31.23 -20.36 -5.94
N ASN A 131 -32.41 -20.91 -6.26
CA ASN A 131 -32.55 -22.29 -6.71
C ASN A 131 -31.71 -22.58 -7.97
N ALA A 132 -31.63 -21.62 -8.90
CA ALA A 132 -30.75 -21.73 -10.07
C ALA A 132 -29.26 -21.77 -9.69
N VAL A 133 -28.82 -20.95 -8.72
CA VAL A 133 -27.44 -21.04 -8.19
C VAL A 133 -27.21 -22.39 -7.52
N GLN A 134 -28.12 -22.85 -6.67
CA GLN A 134 -28.04 -24.15 -6.00
C GLN A 134 -27.97 -25.32 -7.00
N SER A 135 -28.68 -25.23 -8.12
CA SER A 135 -28.66 -26.27 -9.16
C SER A 135 -27.34 -26.36 -9.94
N ASN A 136 -26.61 -25.25 -10.05
CA ASN A 136 -25.35 -25.15 -10.81
C ASN A 136 -24.10 -25.16 -9.92
N SER A 137 -24.27 -25.30 -8.60
CA SER A 137 -23.18 -25.27 -7.61
C SER A 137 -23.28 -26.43 -6.65
N GLN A 138 -22.21 -26.67 -5.88
CA GLN A 138 -22.15 -27.73 -4.88
C GLN A 138 -22.34 -27.13 -3.49
N SER A 139 -23.34 -27.63 -2.75
CA SER A 139 -23.49 -27.32 -1.33
C SER A 139 -22.32 -27.89 -0.54
N PHE A 140 -21.84 -27.15 0.46
CA PHE A 140 -20.78 -27.64 1.36
C PHE A 140 -21.15 -28.90 2.13
N VAL A 141 -22.44 -29.28 2.22
CA VAL A 141 -22.87 -30.58 2.77
C VAL A 141 -22.25 -31.75 1.99
N ASN A 142 -22.11 -31.60 0.67
CA ASN A 142 -21.66 -32.65 -0.25
C ASN A 142 -20.17 -32.56 -0.60
N ILE A 143 -19.44 -31.61 -0.01
CA ILE A 143 -18.00 -31.40 -0.21
C ILE A 143 -17.22 -32.18 0.88
N SER A 144 -16.06 -32.76 0.56
CA SER A 144 -15.24 -33.43 1.57
C SER A 144 -14.59 -32.41 2.52
N GLU A 145 -14.17 -32.82 3.73
CA GLU A 145 -13.45 -31.91 4.63
C GLU A 145 -12.07 -31.49 4.08
N GLU A 146 -11.49 -32.29 3.19
CA GLU A 146 -10.24 -31.98 2.49
C GLU A 146 -10.48 -30.92 1.41
N ASP A 147 -11.46 -31.13 0.54
CA ASP A 147 -11.86 -30.15 -0.49
C ASP A 147 -12.30 -28.81 0.14
N CYS A 148 -12.97 -28.85 1.30
CA CYS A 148 -13.35 -27.64 2.04
C CYS A 148 -12.12 -26.82 2.46
N ARG A 149 -11.05 -27.48 2.94
CA ARG A 149 -9.80 -26.80 3.32
C ARG A 149 -9.09 -26.22 2.10
N ASP A 150 -9.06 -26.97 1.01
CA ASP A 150 -8.47 -26.51 -0.25
C ASP A 150 -9.18 -25.28 -0.79
N ILE A 151 -10.52 -25.30 -0.81
CA ILE A 151 -11.34 -24.15 -1.21
C ILE A 151 -11.03 -22.95 -0.31
N LEU A 152 -11.08 -23.09 1.01
CA LEU A 152 -10.79 -21.96 1.93
C LEU A 152 -9.38 -21.39 1.72
N SER A 153 -8.37 -22.25 1.52
CA SER A 153 -7.00 -21.82 1.23
C SER A 153 -6.88 -21.04 -0.08
N LYS A 154 -7.61 -21.45 -1.13
CA LYS A 154 -7.65 -20.76 -2.43
C LYS A 154 -8.12 -19.32 -2.30
N TYR A 155 -9.10 -19.06 -1.44
CA TYR A 155 -9.63 -17.71 -1.17
C TYR A 155 -8.95 -17.02 0.02
N LYS A 156 -7.84 -17.57 0.57
CA LYS A 156 -7.15 -17.01 1.75
C LYS A 156 -8.11 -16.74 2.93
N LEU A 157 -9.12 -17.58 3.10
CA LEU A 157 -10.13 -17.45 4.16
C LEU A 157 -9.68 -18.14 5.46
N PRO A 158 -10.16 -17.68 6.63
CA PRO A 158 -9.87 -18.32 7.91
C PRO A 158 -10.30 -19.79 7.95
N SER A 159 -9.58 -20.60 8.74
CA SER A 159 -9.84 -22.04 8.90
C SER A 159 -11.14 -22.30 9.67
N VAL A 160 -12.26 -22.34 8.94
CA VAL A 160 -13.59 -22.73 9.46
C VAL A 160 -13.90 -24.18 9.11
N SER A 161 -14.66 -24.85 9.98
CA SER A 161 -15.07 -26.24 9.76
C SER A 161 -16.17 -26.34 8.69
N LYS A 162 -16.25 -27.50 8.03
CA LYS A 162 -17.32 -27.83 7.07
C LYS A 162 -18.71 -27.58 7.67
N GLY A 163 -18.95 -28.04 8.91
CA GLY A 163 -20.23 -27.85 9.59
C GLY A 163 -20.60 -26.38 9.88
N GLN A 164 -19.63 -25.47 9.94
CA GLN A 164 -19.87 -24.03 10.04
C GLN A 164 -20.25 -23.44 8.68
N MET A 165 -19.60 -23.88 7.60
CA MET A 165 -19.94 -23.49 6.23
C MET A 165 -21.32 -24.00 5.80
N GLU A 166 -21.69 -25.21 6.23
CA GLU A 166 -23.03 -25.78 6.04
C GLU A 166 -24.11 -24.93 6.71
N GLN A 167 -23.86 -24.43 7.93
CA GLN A 167 -24.80 -23.57 8.64
C GLN A 167 -25.04 -22.23 7.95
N LEU A 168 -24.06 -21.74 7.20
CA LEU A 168 -24.17 -20.52 6.39
C LEU A 168 -24.87 -20.75 5.05
N ASP A 169 -25.29 -21.98 4.75
CA ASP A 169 -25.86 -22.40 3.45
C ASP A 169 -24.97 -22.00 2.27
N CYS A 170 -23.65 -22.11 2.47
CA CYS A 170 -22.65 -21.75 1.47
C CYS A 170 -22.65 -22.76 0.32
N HIS A 171 -22.49 -22.24 -0.90
CA HIS A 171 -22.41 -23.02 -2.13
C HIS A 171 -21.16 -22.66 -2.93
N TYR A 172 -20.51 -23.65 -3.54
CA TYR A 172 -19.31 -23.47 -4.36
C TYR A 172 -19.56 -23.87 -5.81
N ASP A 173 -19.33 -22.93 -6.73
CA ASP A 173 -19.30 -23.21 -8.16
C ASP A 173 -17.85 -23.40 -8.62
N LYS A 174 -17.53 -24.63 -9.02
CA LYS A 174 -16.20 -25.01 -9.51
C LYS A 174 -15.89 -24.41 -10.89
N SER A 175 -16.91 -24.18 -11.73
CA SER A 175 -16.74 -23.68 -13.10
C SER A 175 -16.35 -22.20 -13.11
N SER A 176 -17.00 -21.38 -12.29
CA SER A 176 -16.70 -19.95 -12.16
C SER A 176 -15.69 -19.65 -11.06
N SER A 177 -15.29 -20.65 -10.25
CA SER A 177 -14.51 -20.45 -9.03
C SER A 177 -15.10 -19.33 -8.17
N THR A 178 -16.36 -19.54 -7.73
CA THR A 178 -17.10 -18.54 -6.93
C THR A 178 -17.79 -19.21 -5.75
N LEU A 179 -17.73 -18.58 -4.58
CA LEU A 179 -18.51 -18.96 -3.39
C LEU A 179 -19.76 -18.10 -3.29
N TYR A 180 -20.90 -18.69 -2.95
CA TYR A 180 -22.18 -18.01 -2.80
C TYR A 180 -22.73 -18.18 -1.38
N PHE A 181 -23.26 -17.09 -0.82
CA PHE A 181 -23.85 -17.02 0.51
C PHE A 181 -25.23 -16.36 0.44
N PRO A 182 -26.32 -17.01 0.85
CA PRO A 182 -27.66 -16.44 0.74
C PRO A 182 -27.89 -15.32 1.75
N LEU A 183 -28.57 -14.26 1.31
CA LEU A 183 -29.05 -13.18 2.16
C LEU A 183 -30.48 -13.49 2.62
N ILE A 184 -30.62 -13.81 3.90
CA ILE A 184 -31.89 -14.19 4.48
C ILE A 184 -32.63 -12.94 4.96
N GLY A 185 -33.77 -12.68 4.32
CA GLY A 185 -34.68 -11.58 4.62
C GLY A 185 -35.74 -11.96 5.66
N VAL A 186 -36.69 -11.05 5.85
CA VAL A 186 -37.82 -11.24 6.77
C VAL A 186 -38.69 -12.43 6.32
N GLY A 187 -39.10 -13.28 7.28
CA GLY A 187 -39.84 -14.50 6.95
C GLY A 187 -38.97 -15.71 6.54
N ASN A 188 -37.64 -15.63 6.75
CA ASN A 188 -36.67 -16.69 6.44
C ASN A 188 -36.64 -17.05 4.94
N ARG A 189 -36.73 -16.02 4.09
CA ARG A 189 -36.71 -16.14 2.62
C ARG A 189 -35.43 -15.53 2.05
N VAL A 190 -35.02 -16.01 0.89
CA VAL A 190 -33.83 -15.50 0.21
C VAL A 190 -34.21 -14.22 -0.55
N SER A 191 -33.55 -13.12 -0.19
CA SER A 191 -33.76 -11.79 -0.77
C SER A 191 -32.59 -11.33 -1.66
N GLY A 192 -31.59 -12.19 -1.81
CA GLY A 192 -30.36 -11.97 -2.56
C GLY A 192 -29.28 -12.95 -2.10
N PHE A 193 -28.07 -12.81 -2.62
CA PHE A 193 -26.90 -13.55 -2.18
C PHE A 193 -25.62 -12.74 -2.38
N LYS A 194 -24.62 -12.98 -1.53
CA LYS A 194 -23.26 -12.50 -1.72
C LYS A 194 -22.44 -13.53 -2.48
N SER A 195 -21.56 -13.06 -3.34
CA SER A 195 -20.61 -13.89 -4.08
C SER A 195 -19.17 -13.45 -3.84
N LEU A 196 -18.27 -14.41 -3.71
CA LEU A 196 -16.83 -14.21 -3.54
C LEU A 196 -16.10 -14.90 -4.70
N SER A 197 -15.48 -14.13 -5.60
CA SER A 197 -14.75 -14.62 -6.77
C SER A 197 -13.24 -14.41 -6.61
N ALA A 198 -12.41 -15.29 -7.18
CA ALA A 198 -10.95 -15.34 -6.96
C ALA A 198 -10.05 -14.77 -8.09
N ASP A 199 -10.59 -14.27 -9.20
CA ASP A 199 -9.80 -13.94 -10.41
C ASP A 199 -9.99 -12.48 -10.90
N PRO A 200 -8.94 -11.62 -11.01
CA PRO A 200 -7.53 -11.76 -10.60
C PRO A 200 -7.24 -11.33 -9.15
N VAL A 201 -8.24 -10.76 -8.48
CA VAL A 201 -8.22 -10.34 -7.06
C VAL A 201 -9.50 -10.85 -6.42
N ILE A 202 -9.47 -11.20 -5.13
CA ILE A 202 -10.66 -11.63 -4.40
C ILE A 202 -11.64 -10.46 -4.32
N THR A 203 -12.81 -10.59 -4.96
CA THR A 203 -13.85 -9.56 -4.96
C THR A 203 -15.15 -10.09 -4.36
N GLU A 204 -15.68 -9.35 -3.38
CA GLU A 204 -16.98 -9.59 -2.77
C GLU A 204 -18.05 -8.73 -3.45
N THR A 205 -19.14 -9.35 -3.93
CA THR A 205 -20.24 -8.62 -4.58
C THR A 205 -21.61 -9.15 -4.15
N THR A 206 -22.61 -8.28 -4.13
CA THR A 206 -23.99 -8.60 -3.73
C THR A 206 -24.92 -8.62 -4.92
N ILE A 207 -25.80 -9.63 -4.97
CA ILE A 207 -26.73 -9.87 -6.07
C ILE A 207 -28.15 -10.03 -5.50
N PRO A 208 -29.15 -9.26 -5.96
CA PRO A 208 -29.01 -8.16 -6.92
C PRO A 208 -28.16 -7.02 -6.33
N ARG A 209 -27.49 -6.26 -7.20
CA ARG A 209 -26.59 -5.16 -6.78
C ARG A 209 -27.33 -4.00 -6.11
N MET A 210 -28.62 -3.91 -6.36
CA MET A 210 -29.56 -3.02 -5.68
C MET A 210 -30.74 -3.85 -5.19
N ASP A 211 -31.41 -3.37 -4.13
CA ASP A 211 -32.60 -3.98 -3.54
C ASP A 211 -32.43 -5.35 -2.89
N ALA A 212 -31.24 -5.96 -2.83
CA ALA A 212 -30.96 -7.06 -1.90
C ALA A 212 -31.13 -6.58 -0.44
N HIS A 213 -31.91 -7.31 0.36
CA HIS A 213 -32.34 -6.83 1.69
C HIS A 213 -32.33 -7.91 2.78
N GLY A 214 -31.34 -8.81 2.75
CA GLY A 214 -31.17 -9.86 3.74
C GLY A 214 -29.86 -9.74 4.51
N LEU A 215 -29.70 -10.64 5.48
CA LEU A 215 -28.51 -10.76 6.32
C LEU A 215 -27.96 -12.18 6.26
N ILE A 216 -26.64 -12.31 6.37
CA ILE A 216 -26.00 -13.61 6.64
C ILE A 216 -25.84 -13.69 8.17
N ILE A 217 -26.43 -14.70 8.79
CA ILE A 217 -26.46 -14.84 10.25
C ILE A 217 -25.86 -16.18 10.65
N TYR A 218 -24.79 -16.14 11.44
CA TYR A 218 -24.22 -17.32 12.11
C TYR A 218 -24.62 -17.35 13.59
N LYS A 219 -24.92 -18.54 14.12
CA LYS A 219 -25.29 -18.76 15.53
C LYS A 219 -24.53 -19.96 16.09
N GLU A 220 -23.70 -19.74 17.11
CA GLU A 220 -22.89 -20.81 17.70
C GLU A 220 -23.76 -21.85 18.44
N LYS A 221 -23.46 -23.14 18.26
CA LYS A 221 -24.25 -24.24 18.84
C LYS A 221 -23.88 -24.40 20.32
N LYS A 222 -24.87 -24.63 21.20
CA LYS A 222 -24.73 -24.93 22.65
C LYS A 222 -24.43 -23.74 23.60
N MET A 223 -24.45 -22.49 23.14
CA MET A 223 -24.28 -21.30 24.01
C MET A 223 -25.63 -20.65 24.38
N LYS A 224 -25.75 -20.07 25.59
CA LYS A 224 -26.96 -19.33 26.00
C LYS A 224 -27.09 -18.05 25.17
N ASN A 225 -28.28 -17.79 24.62
CA ASN A 225 -28.58 -16.56 23.89
C ASN A 225 -28.66 -15.36 24.87
N ASP A 226 -27.61 -14.55 24.92
CA ASP A 226 -27.52 -13.33 25.73
C ASP A 226 -28.13 -12.10 25.03
N SER A 227 -28.76 -12.29 23.86
CA SER A 227 -29.31 -11.23 23.01
C SER A 227 -28.26 -10.22 22.50
N THR A 228 -26.97 -10.58 22.54
CA THR A 228 -25.86 -9.80 21.97
C THR A 228 -25.51 -10.31 20.58
N VAL A 229 -25.18 -9.39 19.67
CA VAL A 229 -24.73 -9.75 18.32
C VAL A 229 -23.58 -8.85 17.87
N VAL A 230 -22.62 -9.43 17.14
CA VAL A 230 -21.53 -8.70 16.49
C VAL A 230 -21.87 -8.53 15.01
N ILE A 231 -21.81 -7.29 14.52
CA ILE A 231 -22.12 -6.92 13.14
C ILE A 231 -20.82 -6.58 12.43
N VAL A 232 -20.61 -7.23 11.28
CA VAL A 232 -19.40 -7.08 10.45
C VAL A 232 -19.77 -6.77 8.99
N PRO A 233 -18.89 -6.10 8.23
CA PRO A 233 -19.20 -5.69 6.87
C PRO A 233 -18.98 -6.80 5.83
N SER A 234 -17.94 -7.63 5.99
CA SER A 234 -17.48 -8.58 4.97
C SER A 234 -17.67 -10.04 5.36
N ILE A 235 -17.66 -10.94 4.37
CA ILE A 235 -17.66 -12.39 4.62
C ILE A 235 -16.37 -12.82 5.32
N GLU A 236 -15.23 -12.21 4.99
CA GLU A 236 -13.95 -12.59 5.58
C GLU A 236 -13.92 -12.31 7.09
N ASP A 237 -14.46 -11.15 7.51
CA ASP A 237 -14.59 -10.77 8.91
C ASP A 237 -15.57 -11.69 9.67
N LEU A 238 -16.66 -12.08 9.00
CA LEU A 238 -17.62 -13.06 9.54
C LEU A 238 -16.91 -14.39 9.83
N LEU A 239 -16.16 -14.93 8.87
CA LEU A 239 -15.47 -16.21 9.02
C LEU A 239 -14.36 -16.15 10.07
N ALA A 240 -13.66 -15.02 10.23
CA ALA A 240 -12.64 -14.84 11.26
C ALA A 240 -13.21 -15.01 12.68
N LEU A 241 -14.36 -14.37 12.95
CA LEU A 241 -15.04 -14.47 14.24
C LEU A 241 -15.59 -15.89 14.51
N ILE A 242 -16.01 -16.58 13.45
CA ILE A 242 -16.53 -17.96 13.51
C ILE A 242 -15.39 -18.96 13.79
N ALA A 243 -14.24 -18.78 13.17
CA ALA A 243 -13.08 -19.67 13.33
C ALA A 243 -12.60 -19.71 14.79
N GLU A 244 -12.54 -18.56 15.46
CA GLU A 244 -12.10 -18.45 16.87
C GLU A 244 -13.22 -18.65 17.91
N LYS A 245 -14.46 -18.81 17.46
CA LYS A 245 -15.65 -18.89 18.33
C LYS A 245 -15.72 -17.70 19.30
N SER A 246 -15.51 -16.51 18.76
CA SER A 246 -15.35 -15.28 19.54
C SER A 246 -16.67 -14.59 19.88
N ALA A 247 -17.75 -14.94 19.19
CA ALA A 247 -19.10 -14.41 19.43
C ALA A 247 -20.19 -15.49 19.26
N ASN A 248 -21.28 -15.35 20.02
CA ASN A 248 -22.42 -16.28 19.97
C ASN A 248 -23.26 -16.11 18.70
N VAL A 249 -23.43 -14.87 18.26
CA VAL A 249 -24.17 -14.52 17.04
C VAL A 249 -23.36 -13.49 16.28
N VAL A 250 -23.15 -13.74 14.99
CA VAL A 250 -22.45 -12.82 14.08
C VAL A 250 -23.34 -12.56 12.87
N ILE A 251 -23.45 -11.30 12.48
CA ILE A 251 -24.24 -10.84 11.33
C ILE A 251 -23.31 -10.16 10.33
N CYS A 252 -23.34 -10.60 9.07
CA CYS A 252 -22.72 -9.90 7.95
C CYS A 252 -23.74 -9.07 7.17
N LEU A 253 -23.39 -7.81 6.87
CA LEU A 253 -24.23 -6.86 6.14
C LEU A 253 -24.28 -7.15 4.62
N PRO A 254 -25.37 -6.78 3.92
CA PRO A 254 -25.52 -7.07 2.50
C PRO A 254 -24.62 -6.23 1.59
N TYR A 255 -24.32 -4.96 1.89
CA TYR A 255 -23.54 -4.07 1.01
C TYR A 255 -22.26 -3.55 1.65
N ASN A 256 -21.62 -4.38 2.48
CA ASN A 256 -20.45 -4.00 3.25
C ASN A 256 -20.74 -2.71 4.06
N LEU A 257 -20.09 -1.59 3.71
CA LEU A 257 -20.27 -0.28 4.33
C LEU A 257 -20.86 0.78 3.38
N GLN A 258 -21.35 0.37 2.21
CA GLN A 258 -21.91 1.29 1.22
C GLN A 258 -23.35 1.71 1.55
N HIS A 259 -24.21 0.75 1.93
CA HIS A 259 -25.61 1.02 2.22
C HIS A 259 -26.21 0.03 3.22
N MET A 260 -27.10 0.50 4.10
CA MET A 260 -27.88 -0.32 5.03
C MET A 260 -29.39 -0.21 4.73
N PRO A 261 -30.00 -1.24 4.08
CA PRO A 261 -31.43 -1.25 3.74
C PRO A 261 -32.34 -1.14 4.98
N LEU A 262 -33.49 -0.47 4.86
CA LEU A 262 -34.44 -0.38 5.97
C LEU A 262 -35.16 -1.71 6.25
N GLN A 263 -35.25 -2.55 5.24
CA GLN A 263 -35.89 -3.86 5.25
C GLN A 263 -35.16 -4.87 6.16
N ILE A 264 -33.88 -4.66 6.49
CA ILE A 264 -33.16 -5.53 7.44
C ILE A 264 -33.45 -5.18 8.91
N LEU A 265 -34.02 -4.00 9.20
CA LEU A 265 -34.23 -3.55 10.59
C LEU A 265 -35.10 -4.49 11.43
N PRO A 266 -36.20 -5.07 10.90
CA PRO A 266 -37.00 -6.04 11.64
C PRO A 266 -36.24 -7.29 12.07
N LEU A 267 -35.26 -7.75 11.27
CA LEU A 267 -34.40 -8.88 11.62
C LEU A 267 -33.52 -8.58 12.84
N MET A 268 -33.27 -7.31 13.12
CA MET A 268 -32.43 -6.87 14.22
C MET A 268 -33.23 -6.54 15.50
N GLU A 269 -34.56 -6.60 15.48
CA GLU A 269 -35.41 -6.25 16.63
C GLU A 269 -35.27 -7.23 17.80
N SER A 270 -34.91 -8.48 17.54
CA SER A 270 -34.75 -9.50 18.58
C SER A 270 -33.51 -9.33 19.46
N TYR A 271 -32.55 -8.47 19.08
CA TYR A 271 -31.26 -8.32 19.76
C TYR A 271 -31.25 -7.08 20.66
N LYS A 272 -30.80 -7.22 21.91
CA LYS A 272 -30.76 -6.11 22.88
C LYS A 272 -29.47 -5.32 22.84
N LYS A 273 -28.36 -5.95 22.44
CA LYS A 273 -27.03 -5.34 22.35
C LYS A 273 -26.42 -5.61 20.97
N LEU A 274 -26.03 -4.56 20.26
CA LEU A 274 -25.36 -4.65 18.96
C LEU A 274 -23.93 -4.14 19.09
N ILE A 275 -22.94 -4.94 18.70
CA ILE A 275 -21.53 -4.53 18.65
C ILE A 275 -21.17 -4.33 17.17
N LEU A 276 -20.82 -3.10 16.80
CA LEU A 276 -20.41 -2.73 15.45
C LEU A 276 -18.88 -2.81 15.34
N TRP A 277 -18.36 -3.74 14.54
CA TRP A 277 -16.93 -3.94 14.33
C TRP A 277 -16.59 -3.86 12.84
N PHE A 278 -16.40 -2.63 12.34
CA PHE A 278 -16.29 -2.34 10.91
C PHE A 278 -14.85 -2.09 10.45
N GLY A 279 -13.97 -1.63 11.34
CA GLY A 279 -12.54 -1.43 11.07
C GLY A 279 -11.96 -0.22 11.77
N ASN A 280 -10.67 0.01 11.53
CA ASN A 280 -9.88 1.07 12.15
C ASN A 280 -9.60 2.27 11.22
N ASP A 281 -10.34 2.40 10.11
CA ASP A 281 -10.30 3.56 9.22
C ASP A 281 -11.47 4.52 9.50
N ALA A 282 -11.28 5.81 9.15
CA ALA A 282 -12.27 6.85 9.43
C ALA A 282 -13.61 6.62 8.71
N ALA A 283 -13.58 6.10 7.47
CA ALA A 283 -14.80 5.82 6.71
C ALA A 283 -15.64 4.71 7.37
N SER A 284 -14.99 3.66 7.87
CA SER A 284 -15.62 2.60 8.65
C SER A 284 -16.22 3.10 9.94
N TRP A 285 -15.50 3.97 10.64
CA TRP A 285 -15.96 4.60 11.89
C TRP A 285 -17.19 5.49 11.68
N ASP A 286 -17.15 6.34 10.65
CA ASP A 286 -18.27 7.21 10.28
C ASP A 286 -19.51 6.41 9.86
N SER A 287 -19.30 5.32 9.12
CA SER A 287 -20.37 4.41 8.71
C SER A 287 -21.01 3.72 9.92
N ALA A 288 -20.21 3.28 10.89
CA ALA A 288 -20.71 2.69 12.14
C ALA A 288 -21.59 3.70 12.91
N ARG A 289 -21.13 4.96 13.05
CA ARG A 289 -21.91 6.01 13.71
C ARG A 289 -23.22 6.29 12.96
N HIS A 290 -23.17 6.34 11.63
CA HIS A 290 -24.34 6.58 10.80
C HIS A 290 -25.38 5.45 10.91
N TYR A 291 -24.95 4.20 10.79
CA TYR A 291 -25.84 3.02 10.89
C TYR A 291 -26.45 2.89 12.29
N SER A 292 -25.75 3.29 13.35
CA SER A 292 -26.29 3.27 14.71
C SER A 292 -27.56 4.12 14.88
N LYS A 293 -27.75 5.17 14.07
CA LYS A 293 -28.97 5.98 14.07
C LYS A 293 -30.19 5.18 13.61
N LYS A 294 -30.03 4.32 12.59
CA LYS A 294 -31.08 3.39 12.12
C LYS A 294 -31.36 2.29 13.13
N LEU A 295 -30.30 1.81 13.79
CA LEU A 295 -30.33 0.66 14.70
C LEU A 295 -30.68 0.99 16.16
N ASN A 296 -30.97 2.27 16.45
CA ASN A 296 -31.12 2.84 17.79
C ASN A 296 -29.78 2.91 18.55
N GLU A 297 -29.21 4.12 18.62
CA GLU A 297 -27.89 4.41 19.21
C GLU A 297 -27.73 3.85 20.62
N LYS A 298 -28.80 3.81 21.44
CA LYS A 298 -28.74 3.38 22.84
C LYS A 298 -28.36 1.91 23.03
N ARG A 299 -28.51 1.07 22.01
CA ARG A 299 -28.14 -0.35 22.05
C ARG A 299 -26.88 -0.68 21.27
N CYS A 300 -26.26 0.31 20.63
CA CYS A 300 -25.07 0.13 19.80
C CYS A 300 -23.80 0.37 20.62
N PHE A 301 -22.87 -0.58 20.51
CA PHE A 301 -21.54 -0.57 21.09
C PHE A 301 -20.52 -0.64 19.98
N PHE A 302 -19.38 -0.01 20.18
CA PHE A 302 -18.38 0.20 19.14
C PHE A 302 -17.04 -0.39 19.57
N VAL A 303 -16.39 -1.10 18.66
CA VAL A 303 -14.96 -1.37 18.72
C VAL A 303 -14.24 -0.11 18.20
N ARG A 304 -13.30 0.43 18.98
CA ARG A 304 -12.67 1.71 18.63
C ARG A 304 -11.63 1.51 17.53
N PRO A 305 -11.45 2.49 16.62
CA PRO A 305 -10.59 2.33 15.45
C PRO A 305 -9.10 2.50 15.77
N THR A 306 -8.57 1.78 16.75
CA THR A 306 -7.14 1.85 17.11
C THR A 306 -6.31 0.86 16.29
N ASN A 307 -4.99 1.06 16.22
CA ASN A 307 -4.09 0.10 15.55
C ASN A 307 -4.09 -1.27 16.23
N GLN A 308 -4.45 -1.34 17.51
CA GLN A 308 -4.55 -2.59 18.30
C GLN A 308 -5.92 -3.27 18.16
N GLN A 309 -6.90 -2.61 17.54
CA GLN A 309 -8.25 -3.14 17.31
C GLN A 309 -8.63 -3.02 15.82
N PRO A 310 -7.87 -3.65 14.89
CA PRO A 310 -8.19 -3.62 13.47
C PRO A 310 -9.46 -4.44 13.15
N ARG A 311 -9.80 -4.58 11.87
CA ARG A 311 -10.94 -5.43 11.43
C ARG A 311 -10.75 -6.88 11.91
N PRO A 312 -11.85 -7.63 12.16
CA PRO A 312 -11.77 -9.00 12.67
C PRO A 312 -10.79 -9.91 11.93
N LYS A 313 -10.76 -9.87 10.59
CA LYS A 313 -9.81 -10.67 9.80
C LYS A 313 -8.35 -10.34 10.13
N ILE A 314 -8.01 -9.05 10.14
CA ILE A 314 -6.64 -8.58 10.41
C ILE A 314 -6.26 -8.89 11.85
N ALA A 315 -7.18 -8.65 12.78
CA ALA A 315 -6.95 -8.92 14.19
C ALA A 315 -6.65 -10.40 14.46
N ALA A 316 -7.36 -11.31 13.77
CA ALA A 316 -7.11 -12.75 13.86
C ALA A 316 -5.73 -13.13 13.26
N LEU A 317 -5.36 -12.52 12.12
CA LEU A 317 -4.05 -12.77 11.47
C LEU A 317 -2.87 -12.28 12.32
N GLU A 318 -3.03 -11.16 13.03
CA GLU A 318 -2.02 -10.58 13.93
C GLU A 318 -2.01 -11.25 15.32
N GLY A 319 -2.89 -12.22 15.56
CA GLY A 319 -2.95 -12.99 16.81
C GLY A 319 -3.56 -12.21 17.99
N TYR A 320 -4.34 -11.16 17.73
CA TYR A 320 -5.06 -10.45 18.79
C TYR A 320 -6.23 -11.26 19.33
N ASN A 321 -6.52 -11.10 20.62
CA ASN A 321 -7.63 -11.80 21.26
C ASN A 321 -8.97 -11.13 20.92
N LEU A 322 -9.70 -11.70 19.96
CA LEU A 322 -10.98 -11.14 19.48
C LEU A 322 -12.05 -11.08 20.58
N LYS A 323 -12.05 -12.01 21.54
CA LYS A 323 -13.00 -12.02 22.66
C LYS A 323 -12.78 -10.83 23.60
N ASN A 324 -11.54 -10.48 23.87
CA ASN A 324 -11.20 -9.30 24.68
C ASN A 324 -11.63 -8.01 23.97
N ILE A 325 -11.37 -7.88 22.66
CA ILE A 325 -11.79 -6.72 21.87
C ILE A 325 -13.32 -6.54 21.89
N ILE A 326 -14.07 -7.63 21.74
CA ILE A 326 -15.54 -7.61 21.84
C ILE A 326 -15.99 -7.20 23.26
N ALA A 327 -15.29 -7.66 24.30
CA ALA A 327 -15.61 -7.32 25.69
C ALA A 327 -15.34 -5.85 26.02
N GLU A 328 -14.32 -5.25 25.39
CA GLU A 328 -13.95 -3.84 25.53
C GLU A 328 -14.84 -2.87 24.75
N ALA A 329 -15.73 -3.37 23.87
CA ALA A 329 -16.61 -2.53 23.08
C ALA A 329 -17.48 -1.60 23.97
N GLN A 330 -17.47 -0.30 23.66
CA GLN A 330 -18.08 0.75 24.50
C GLN A 330 -19.38 1.32 23.89
N PRO A 331 -20.35 1.76 24.71
CA PRO A 331 -21.57 2.40 24.23
C PRO A 331 -21.33 3.85 23.75
N ILE A 332 -22.25 4.39 22.94
CA ILE A 332 -22.30 5.83 22.66
C ILE A 332 -22.77 6.58 23.92
N TRP A 333 -21.93 7.50 24.43
CA TRP A 333 -22.25 8.36 25.57
C TRP A 333 -23.06 9.61 25.19
N HIS A 334 -23.54 10.35 26.19
CA HIS A 334 -24.49 11.45 26.03
C HIS A 334 -24.09 12.47 24.94
N LYS A 335 -25.04 12.83 24.07
CA LYS A 335 -24.83 13.63 22.84
C LYS A 335 -24.18 15.01 23.02
N SER A 336 -24.12 15.53 24.25
CA SER A 336 -23.75 16.91 24.51
C SER A 336 -22.62 17.10 25.51
N ILE A 337 -22.12 16.04 26.16
CA ILE A 337 -21.08 16.14 27.20
C ILE A 337 -20.17 14.91 27.14
N THR A 338 -18.85 15.13 27.08
CA THR A 338 -17.82 14.08 27.11
C THR A 338 -16.66 14.51 28.02
N THR A 339 -15.78 13.59 28.39
CA THR A 339 -14.57 13.86 29.21
C THR A 339 -13.30 13.58 28.42
N PHE A 340 -12.15 14.15 28.80
CA PHE A 340 -10.89 13.80 28.14
C PHE A 340 -10.55 12.31 28.28
N ASN A 341 -10.85 11.69 29.43
CA ASN A 341 -10.63 10.25 29.63
C ASN A 341 -11.37 9.40 28.57
N THR A 342 -12.57 9.82 28.17
CA THR A 342 -13.36 9.17 27.11
C THR A 342 -12.92 9.55 25.69
N LEU A 343 -12.28 10.71 25.52
CA LEU A 343 -11.71 11.14 24.23
C LEU A 343 -10.30 10.61 24.00
N ARG A 344 -9.65 10.07 25.04
CA ARG A 344 -8.25 9.65 25.00
C ARG A 344 -7.96 8.65 23.89
N GLU A 345 -8.82 7.65 23.73
CA GLU A 345 -8.69 6.64 22.68
C GLU A 345 -8.97 7.21 21.28
N ASP A 346 -9.92 8.14 21.17
CA ASP A 346 -10.23 8.83 19.91
C ASP A 346 -9.06 9.75 19.50
N VAL A 347 -8.49 10.51 20.43
CA VAL A 347 -7.30 11.36 20.21
C VAL A 347 -6.06 10.51 19.89
N LEU A 348 -5.87 9.39 20.59
CA LEU A 348 -4.78 8.46 20.30
C LEU A 348 -4.93 7.86 18.91
N SER A 349 -6.14 7.45 18.54
CA SER A 349 -6.47 6.98 17.20
C SER A 349 -6.16 8.04 16.14
N ASP A 350 -6.55 9.29 16.37
CA ASP A 350 -6.30 10.40 15.45
C ASP A 350 -4.80 10.67 15.25
N LEU A 351 -4.02 10.60 16.33
CA LEU A 351 -2.55 10.78 16.30
C LEU A 351 -1.82 9.57 15.69
N GLN A 352 -2.29 8.35 15.88
CA GLN A 352 -1.69 7.14 15.33
C GLN A 352 -2.02 6.92 13.84
N ASN A 353 -3.09 7.54 13.35
CA ASN A 353 -3.59 7.36 12.00
C ASN A 353 -3.72 8.69 11.25
N ILE A 354 -2.66 9.52 11.28
CA ILE A 354 -2.65 10.86 10.65
C ILE A 354 -3.09 10.81 9.18
N ASP A 355 -2.69 9.78 8.43
CA ASP A 355 -3.08 9.60 7.03
C ASP A 355 -4.51 9.06 6.83
N LYS A 356 -5.12 8.45 7.86
CA LYS A 356 -6.51 7.96 7.81
C LYS A 356 -7.54 8.93 8.38
N VAL A 357 -7.13 9.89 9.21
CA VAL A 357 -7.98 11.04 9.63
C VAL A 357 -8.22 11.99 8.47
N GLN A 358 -7.28 12.00 7.52
CA GLN A 358 -7.42 12.67 6.24
C GLN A 358 -8.52 11.94 5.43
N GLY A 359 -9.66 12.61 5.20
CA GLY A 359 -10.84 12.02 4.53
C GLY A 359 -10.57 11.49 3.11
N VAL A 360 -11.62 11.04 2.42
CA VAL A 360 -11.52 10.36 1.11
C VAL A 360 -10.71 11.21 0.12
N LYS A 361 -9.61 10.67 -0.39
CA LYS A 361 -8.71 11.39 -1.29
C LYS A 361 -9.32 11.43 -2.69
N TRP A 362 -9.25 12.58 -3.35
CA TRP A 362 -9.63 12.65 -4.75
C TRP A 362 -8.60 11.97 -5.63
N THR A 363 -9.01 11.09 -6.56
CA THR A 363 -8.03 10.46 -7.47
C THR A 363 -7.66 11.42 -8.60
N ARG A 364 -8.64 12.18 -9.10
CA ARG A 364 -8.46 13.15 -10.19
C ARG A 364 -7.90 14.51 -9.74
N PHE A 365 -7.90 14.81 -8.43
CA PHE A 365 -7.50 16.14 -7.92
C PHE A 365 -6.38 16.11 -6.87
N PRO A 366 -5.12 15.80 -7.25
CA PRO A 366 -3.98 15.76 -6.32
C PRO A 366 -3.72 17.08 -5.59
N THR A 367 -3.94 18.23 -6.24
CA THR A 367 -3.77 19.54 -5.61
C THR A 367 -4.77 19.77 -4.48
N LEU A 368 -6.01 19.29 -4.63
CA LEU A 368 -7.00 19.33 -3.55
C LEU A 368 -6.59 18.43 -2.38
N ASN A 369 -6.01 17.26 -2.64
CA ASN A 369 -5.47 16.41 -1.58
C ASN A 369 -4.33 17.08 -0.82
N ARG A 370 -3.44 17.79 -1.52
CA ARG A 370 -2.32 18.50 -0.88
C ARG A 370 -2.80 19.62 0.04
N VAL A 371 -3.80 20.39 -0.40
CA VAL A 371 -4.31 21.57 0.32
C VAL A 371 -5.37 21.16 1.34
N LEU A 372 -6.48 20.56 0.90
CA LEU A 372 -7.62 20.20 1.76
C LEU A 372 -7.39 18.92 2.57
N LYS A 373 -6.33 18.14 2.28
CA LYS A 373 -6.06 16.83 2.90
C LYS A 373 -7.15 15.77 2.68
N GLY A 374 -8.10 15.96 1.76
CA GLY A 374 -9.15 14.98 1.42
C GLY A 374 -10.58 15.42 1.79
N HIS A 375 -11.57 14.66 1.34
CA HIS A 375 -13.00 14.89 1.55
C HIS A 375 -13.47 14.30 2.87
N ARG A 376 -13.81 15.15 3.84
CA ARG A 376 -14.25 14.72 5.18
C ARG A 376 -15.76 14.90 5.38
N ARG A 377 -16.40 13.95 6.04
CA ARG A 377 -17.81 14.06 6.46
C ARG A 377 -17.96 15.12 7.56
N GLY A 378 -19.15 15.68 7.69
CA GLY A 378 -19.43 16.73 8.70
C GLY A 378 -18.94 18.13 8.34
N GLU A 379 -18.15 18.26 7.26
CA GLU A 379 -17.69 19.54 6.75
C GLU A 379 -18.70 20.23 5.84
N PHE A 380 -18.62 21.55 5.83
CA PHE A 380 -19.41 22.43 4.97
C PHE A 380 -18.49 23.20 4.02
N THR A 381 -18.60 22.91 2.72
CA THR A 381 -17.79 23.55 1.67
C THR A 381 -18.65 24.52 0.87
N VAL A 382 -18.17 25.74 0.65
CA VAL A 382 -18.79 26.71 -0.24
C VAL A 382 -17.98 26.83 -1.51
N LEU A 383 -18.62 26.66 -2.67
CA LEU A 383 -18.05 26.94 -3.98
C LEU A 383 -18.68 28.21 -4.57
N THR A 384 -17.84 29.17 -4.97
CA THR A 384 -18.27 30.41 -5.63
C THR A 384 -17.46 30.67 -6.91
N GLY A 385 -17.98 31.52 -7.77
CA GLY A 385 -17.33 31.94 -9.01
C GLY A 385 -18.31 32.60 -9.99
N PRO A 386 -17.81 33.38 -10.97
CA PRO A 386 -18.65 34.12 -11.91
C PRO A 386 -19.63 33.23 -12.68
N THR A 387 -20.70 33.81 -13.22
CA THR A 387 -21.64 33.06 -14.08
C THR A 387 -20.90 32.51 -15.31
N GLY A 388 -21.13 31.23 -15.65
CA GLY A 388 -20.47 30.59 -16.79
C GLY A 388 -19.00 30.19 -16.57
N CYS A 389 -18.44 30.33 -15.36
CA CYS A 389 -17.04 29.97 -15.13
C CYS A 389 -16.77 28.45 -15.11
N GLY A 390 -17.80 27.61 -14.94
CA GLY A 390 -17.69 26.14 -14.94
C GLY A 390 -17.99 25.45 -13.60
N LYS A 391 -18.63 26.14 -12.64
CA LYS A 391 -18.94 25.60 -11.29
C LYS A 391 -19.61 24.22 -11.32
N THR A 392 -20.73 24.10 -12.02
CA THR A 392 -21.48 22.84 -12.12
C THR A 392 -20.67 21.72 -12.77
N THR A 393 -19.86 22.04 -13.79
CA THR A 393 -19.02 21.05 -14.48
C THR A 393 -17.86 20.57 -13.61
N PHE A 394 -17.25 21.47 -12.84
CA PHE A 394 -16.24 21.09 -11.84
C PHE A 394 -16.87 20.23 -10.74
N MET A 395 -18.03 20.65 -10.22
CA MET A 395 -18.73 19.91 -9.17
C MET A 395 -19.18 18.53 -9.61
N SER A 396 -19.66 18.38 -10.86
CA SER A 396 -20.05 17.08 -11.39
C SER A 396 -18.88 16.11 -11.38
N GLU A 397 -17.69 16.54 -11.80
CA GLU A 397 -16.50 15.69 -11.80
C GLU A 397 -15.92 15.45 -10.40
N TYR A 398 -15.83 16.50 -9.58
CA TYR A 398 -15.46 16.43 -8.17
C TYR A 398 -16.26 15.38 -7.42
N SER A 399 -17.57 15.34 -7.67
CA SER A 399 -18.49 14.41 -7.02
C SER A 399 -18.48 13.02 -7.64
N LEU A 400 -18.26 12.92 -8.95
CA LEU A 400 -18.16 11.66 -9.68
C LEU A 400 -16.92 10.88 -9.22
N ASP A 401 -15.77 11.55 -9.06
CA ASP A 401 -14.53 10.96 -8.56
C ASP A 401 -14.72 10.35 -7.16
N LEU A 402 -15.47 11.03 -6.29
CA LEU A 402 -15.82 10.52 -4.96
C LEU A 402 -16.80 9.34 -5.03
N ALA A 403 -17.82 9.44 -5.89
CA ALA A 403 -18.82 8.37 -6.07
C ALA A 403 -18.21 7.09 -6.64
N MET A 404 -17.24 7.20 -7.56
CA MET A 404 -16.47 6.07 -8.07
C MET A 404 -15.65 5.35 -6.97
N GLN A 405 -15.32 6.07 -5.89
CA GLN A 405 -14.66 5.53 -4.70
C GLN A 405 -15.65 5.04 -3.62
N GLY A 406 -16.96 5.06 -3.91
CA GLY A 406 -18.01 4.57 -3.01
C GLY A 406 -18.60 5.62 -2.07
N VAL A 407 -18.38 6.92 -2.31
CA VAL A 407 -19.07 7.98 -1.55
C VAL A 407 -20.48 8.16 -2.09
N ASN A 408 -21.50 7.88 -1.27
CA ASN A 408 -22.90 8.08 -1.66
C ASN A 408 -23.21 9.58 -1.77
N THR A 409 -23.55 10.04 -2.97
CA THR A 409 -23.73 11.47 -3.26
C THR A 409 -25.16 11.80 -3.68
N LEU A 410 -25.76 12.82 -3.08
CA LEU A 410 -27.05 13.39 -3.46
C LEU A 410 -26.87 14.75 -4.14
N TRP A 411 -27.47 14.89 -5.31
CA TRP A 411 -27.48 16.13 -6.10
C TRP A 411 -28.83 16.83 -6.03
N GLY A 412 -28.85 18.03 -5.45
CA GLY A 412 -29.93 19.02 -5.59
C GLY A 412 -29.58 20.02 -6.68
N SER A 413 -29.87 19.66 -7.93
CA SER A 413 -29.57 20.48 -9.10
C SER A 413 -30.76 21.36 -9.49
N PHE A 414 -30.85 22.54 -8.89
CA PHE A 414 -31.96 23.49 -9.12
C PHE A 414 -31.75 24.34 -10.38
N GLU A 415 -30.49 24.51 -10.80
CA GLU A 415 -30.11 25.30 -11.98
C GLU A 415 -30.17 24.50 -13.30
N ILE A 416 -29.82 23.22 -13.29
CA ILE A 416 -29.75 22.36 -14.50
C ILE A 416 -30.63 21.11 -14.34
N ARG A 417 -31.31 20.71 -15.42
CA ARG A 417 -32.13 19.47 -15.42
C ARG A 417 -31.25 18.24 -15.16
N ASN A 418 -31.73 17.32 -14.32
CA ASN A 418 -31.03 16.07 -13.98
C ASN A 418 -30.52 15.27 -15.18
N ALA A 419 -31.32 15.16 -16.25
CA ALA A 419 -30.90 14.45 -17.47
C ALA A 419 -29.63 15.06 -18.10
N ARG A 420 -29.49 16.39 -18.07
CA ARG A 420 -28.32 17.08 -18.62
C ARG A 420 -27.11 16.96 -17.69
N LEU A 421 -27.33 17.02 -16.37
CA LEU A 421 -26.28 16.78 -15.38
C LEU A 421 -25.73 15.34 -15.48
N ALA A 422 -26.62 14.35 -15.52
CA ALA A 422 -26.27 12.94 -15.67
C ALA A 422 -25.54 12.68 -17.00
N ARG A 423 -25.95 13.33 -18.10
CA ARG A 423 -25.23 13.28 -19.38
C ARG A 423 -23.79 13.78 -19.23
N THR A 424 -23.58 14.92 -18.56
CA THR A 424 -22.24 15.47 -18.32
C THR A 424 -21.39 14.51 -17.49
N MET A 425 -21.93 13.97 -16.40
CA MET A 425 -21.21 13.00 -15.55
C MET A 425 -20.89 11.71 -16.30
N LEU A 426 -21.83 11.19 -17.08
CA LEU A 426 -21.60 9.99 -17.90
C LEU A 426 -20.47 10.21 -18.90
N GLN A 427 -20.42 11.37 -19.55
CA GLN A 427 -19.33 11.72 -20.47
C GLN A 427 -17.99 11.90 -19.73
N GLN A 428 -17.99 12.54 -18.56
CA GLN A 428 -16.82 12.67 -17.67
C GLN A 428 -16.30 11.31 -17.15
N MET A 429 -17.18 10.33 -17.00
CA MET A 429 -16.82 8.97 -16.61
C MET A 429 -16.26 8.19 -17.80
N ALA A 430 -16.88 8.32 -18.98
CA ALA A 430 -16.45 7.65 -20.19
C ALA A 430 -15.11 8.18 -20.73
N GLY A 431 -14.78 9.46 -20.47
CA GLY A 431 -13.55 10.09 -20.94
C GLY A 431 -13.49 10.33 -22.46
N VAL A 432 -14.58 10.07 -23.17
CA VAL A 432 -14.72 10.23 -24.62
C VAL A 432 -16.05 10.89 -24.97
N PRO A 433 -16.18 11.59 -26.11
CA PRO A 433 -17.46 12.12 -26.57
C PRO A 433 -18.47 11.00 -26.76
N LEU A 434 -19.60 11.05 -26.03
CA LEU A 434 -20.64 10.02 -26.13
C LEU A 434 -21.36 10.05 -27.48
N ASP A 435 -21.48 11.23 -28.09
CA ASP A 435 -22.12 11.42 -29.39
C ASP A 435 -21.37 10.66 -30.52
N ASP A 436 -20.05 10.54 -30.40
CA ASP A 436 -19.21 9.79 -31.36
C ASP A 436 -19.10 8.29 -31.02
N ASN A 437 -19.54 7.89 -29.81
CA ASN A 437 -19.36 6.53 -29.26
C ASN A 437 -20.69 5.91 -28.78
N ILE A 438 -21.80 6.24 -29.45
CA ILE A 438 -23.16 5.81 -29.08
C ILE A 438 -23.29 4.28 -28.96
N GLN A 439 -22.52 3.52 -29.76
CA GLN A 439 -22.53 2.05 -29.71
C GLN A 439 -22.11 1.47 -28.36
N SER A 440 -21.34 2.22 -27.58
CA SER A 440 -20.87 1.84 -26.24
C SER A 440 -21.69 2.50 -25.12
N PHE A 441 -22.76 3.23 -25.46
CA PHE A 441 -23.59 3.97 -24.50
C PHE A 441 -24.13 3.05 -23.41
N ASP A 442 -24.77 1.93 -23.79
CA ASP A 442 -25.37 1.00 -22.82
C ASP A 442 -24.31 0.47 -21.84
N THR A 443 -23.10 0.19 -22.32
CA THR A 443 -21.99 -0.24 -21.44
C THR A 443 -21.60 0.83 -20.43
N PHE A 444 -21.43 2.08 -20.87
CA PHE A 444 -21.10 3.17 -19.94
C PHE A 444 -22.27 3.51 -19.02
N ALA A 445 -23.50 3.44 -19.51
CA ALA A 445 -24.71 3.67 -18.73
C ALA A 445 -24.87 2.61 -17.64
N ASP A 446 -24.63 1.33 -17.97
CA ASP A 446 -24.64 0.22 -17.02
C ASP A 446 -23.54 0.40 -15.95
N GLU A 447 -22.35 0.87 -16.31
CA GLU A 447 -21.30 1.18 -15.34
C GLU A 447 -21.68 2.39 -14.47
N PHE A 448 -22.28 3.43 -15.04
CA PHE A 448 -22.69 4.63 -14.33
C PHE A 448 -23.85 4.34 -13.36
N GLU A 449 -24.75 3.45 -13.72
CA GLU A 449 -25.86 3.01 -12.87
C GLU A 449 -25.37 2.29 -11.60
N LYS A 450 -24.15 1.74 -11.60
CA LYS A 450 -23.54 1.13 -10.41
C LYS A 450 -23.08 2.15 -9.37
N LEU A 451 -22.96 3.42 -9.75
CA LEU A 451 -22.52 4.48 -8.83
C LEU A 451 -23.68 4.91 -7.93
N ALA A 452 -23.38 5.14 -6.65
CA ALA A 452 -24.35 5.59 -5.65
C ALA A 452 -24.63 7.10 -5.74
N ILE A 453 -25.06 7.55 -6.92
CA ILE A 453 -25.41 8.95 -7.19
C ILE A 453 -26.94 9.08 -7.27
N TYR A 454 -27.49 9.94 -6.42
CA TYR A 454 -28.92 10.21 -6.31
C TYR A 454 -29.22 11.64 -6.75
N PHE A 455 -30.37 11.86 -7.36
CA PHE A 455 -30.79 13.18 -7.85
C PHE A 455 -32.14 13.57 -7.23
N MET A 456 -32.22 14.77 -6.68
CA MET A 456 -33.50 15.35 -6.26
C MET A 456 -34.33 15.68 -7.50
N THR A 457 -35.64 15.46 -7.47
CA THR A 457 -36.54 15.70 -8.62
C THR A 457 -36.94 17.17 -8.79
N PHE A 458 -36.44 18.05 -7.94
CA PHE A 458 -36.74 19.48 -7.97
C PHE A 458 -36.08 20.18 -9.17
N HIS A 459 -36.82 21.11 -9.77
CA HIS A 459 -36.30 22.00 -10.80
C HIS A 459 -36.91 23.39 -10.60
N GLY A 460 -36.08 24.44 -10.61
CA GLY A 460 -36.52 25.80 -10.34
C GLY A 460 -36.64 26.11 -8.84
N GLN A 461 -37.42 27.14 -8.49
CA GLN A 461 -37.49 27.63 -7.11
C GLN A 461 -38.25 26.67 -6.18
N GLN A 462 -37.71 26.45 -4.98
CA GLN A 462 -38.28 25.60 -3.94
C GLN A 462 -38.11 26.24 -2.57
N SER A 463 -38.94 25.88 -1.58
CA SER A 463 -38.70 26.31 -0.19
C SER A 463 -37.60 25.46 0.45
N ILE A 464 -36.84 26.06 1.37
CA ILE A 464 -35.78 25.36 2.09
C ILE A 464 -36.31 24.19 2.92
N ASP A 465 -37.51 24.30 3.47
CA ASP A 465 -38.10 23.25 4.30
C ASP A 465 -38.32 21.96 3.50
N VAL A 466 -38.85 22.07 2.27
CA VAL A 466 -39.06 20.93 1.37
C VAL A 466 -37.72 20.33 0.94
N VAL A 467 -36.71 21.16 0.67
CA VAL A 467 -35.36 20.69 0.31
C VAL A 467 -34.71 19.96 1.48
N MET A 468 -34.76 20.53 2.69
CA MET A 468 -34.20 19.93 3.90
C MET A 468 -34.87 18.62 4.25
N GLU A 469 -36.20 18.53 4.13
CA GLU A 469 -36.94 17.27 4.33
C GLU A 469 -36.45 16.18 3.37
N ALA A 470 -36.33 16.50 2.07
CA ALA A 470 -35.84 15.56 1.08
C ALA A 470 -34.38 15.15 1.34
N VAL A 471 -33.51 16.08 1.76
CA VAL A 471 -32.12 15.81 2.11
C VAL A 471 -32.03 14.91 3.35
N GLU A 472 -32.76 15.22 4.43
CA GLU A 472 -32.79 14.42 5.66
C GLU A 472 -33.33 13.01 5.39
N HIS A 473 -34.41 12.91 4.62
CA HIS A 473 -34.98 11.64 4.21
C HIS A 473 -33.99 10.83 3.37
N ALA A 474 -33.39 11.42 2.33
CA ALA A 474 -32.43 10.73 1.47
C ALA A 474 -31.19 10.28 2.26
N THR A 475 -30.65 11.11 3.15
CA THR A 475 -29.52 10.74 4.01
C THR A 475 -29.86 9.60 4.96
N TYR A 476 -31.09 9.55 5.49
CA TYR A 476 -31.54 8.43 6.32
C TYR A 476 -31.77 7.17 5.49
N VAL A 477 -32.45 7.25 4.35
CA VAL A 477 -32.80 6.07 3.56
C VAL A 477 -31.58 5.54 2.81
N HIS A 478 -30.91 6.38 2.03
CA HIS A 478 -29.84 6.00 1.08
C HIS A 478 -28.42 6.16 1.63
N ASP A 479 -28.26 6.47 2.92
CA ASP A 479 -26.93 6.63 3.55
C ASP A 479 -26.04 7.66 2.86
N ILE A 480 -26.64 8.76 2.39
CA ILE A 480 -25.90 9.83 1.70
C ILE A 480 -24.80 10.38 2.62
N ALA A 481 -23.57 10.38 2.10
CA ALA A 481 -22.37 10.89 2.78
C ALA A 481 -21.94 12.26 2.24
N HIS A 482 -22.41 12.63 1.05
CA HIS A 482 -22.14 13.91 0.39
C HIS A 482 -23.40 14.50 -0.25
N VAL A 483 -23.73 15.74 0.10
CA VAL A 483 -24.87 16.49 -0.49
C VAL A 483 -24.33 17.68 -1.25
N ILE A 484 -24.77 17.85 -2.50
CA ILE A 484 -24.43 18.99 -3.35
C ILE A 484 -25.69 19.76 -3.67
N ILE A 485 -25.65 21.08 -3.48
CA ILE A 485 -26.77 21.97 -3.75
C ILE A 485 -26.30 23.06 -4.73
N ASP A 486 -26.83 23.00 -5.96
CA ASP A 486 -26.46 23.88 -7.07
C ASP A 486 -27.72 24.54 -7.67
N ASN A 487 -28.08 25.77 -7.30
CA ASN A 487 -27.42 26.70 -6.37
C ASN A 487 -28.40 27.22 -5.30
N VAL A 488 -27.88 27.96 -4.30
CA VAL A 488 -28.69 28.48 -3.17
C VAL A 488 -29.79 29.45 -3.57
N GLN A 489 -29.57 30.23 -4.63
CA GLN A 489 -30.46 31.32 -5.03
C GLN A 489 -31.87 30.83 -5.40
N PHE A 490 -32.01 29.58 -5.85
CA PHE A 490 -33.32 28.97 -6.14
C PHE A 490 -34.14 28.67 -4.87
N MET A 491 -33.53 28.62 -3.69
CA MET A 491 -34.23 28.39 -2.43
C MET A 491 -34.74 29.67 -1.76
N MET A 492 -34.45 30.84 -2.34
CA MET A 492 -34.75 32.15 -1.73
C MET A 492 -36.13 32.73 -2.14
N GLY A 493 -36.78 32.17 -3.15
CA GLY A 493 -37.81 32.84 -3.96
C GLY A 493 -39.28 32.67 -3.56
N MET A 494 -39.64 31.77 -2.65
CA MET A 494 -41.06 31.47 -2.37
C MET A 494 -41.52 32.01 -1.02
N SER A 495 -42.10 33.21 -1.01
CA SER A 495 -43.17 33.59 -0.09
C SER A 495 -43.68 34.99 -0.44
N GLU A 496 -44.91 35.07 -0.93
CA GLU A 496 -45.64 36.33 -1.14
C GLU A 496 -46.01 37.04 0.18
N GLN A 497 -45.70 36.47 1.34
CA GLN A 497 -46.23 36.90 2.64
C GLN A 497 -45.28 37.72 3.52
N SER A 498 -44.12 38.18 3.06
CA SER A 498 -43.33 39.13 3.86
C SER A 498 -42.45 40.06 3.02
N LYS A 499 -43.01 41.21 2.64
CA LYS A 499 -42.30 42.34 1.99
C LYS A 499 -41.17 42.98 2.83
N HIS A 500 -40.82 42.42 4.00
CA HIS A 500 -39.82 42.98 4.91
C HIS A 500 -38.77 41.98 5.47
N VAL A 501 -38.75 40.71 5.06
CA VAL A 501 -37.65 39.82 5.48
C VAL A 501 -36.47 39.99 4.51
N ASP A 502 -35.37 40.51 5.05
CA ASP A 502 -34.13 40.78 4.32
C ASP A 502 -33.63 39.52 3.60
N ARG A 503 -33.32 39.63 2.30
CA ARG A 503 -32.85 38.51 1.48
C ARG A 503 -31.57 37.90 2.06
N TYR A 504 -30.74 38.71 2.71
CA TYR A 504 -29.52 38.27 3.38
C TYR A 504 -29.80 37.37 4.57
N TRP A 505 -30.79 37.72 5.40
CA TRP A 505 -31.16 36.91 6.57
C TRP A 505 -31.67 35.52 6.16
N ARG A 506 -32.44 35.43 5.06
CA ARG A 506 -32.90 34.14 4.52
C ARG A 506 -31.75 33.26 4.05
N GLN A 507 -30.77 33.85 3.38
CA GLN A 507 -29.59 33.10 2.95
C GLN A 507 -28.77 32.60 4.16
N ASP A 508 -28.59 33.45 5.18
CA ASP A 508 -27.92 33.10 6.42
C ASP A 508 -28.66 31.99 7.19
N MET A 509 -29.99 31.94 7.09
CA MET A 509 -30.81 30.85 7.62
C MET A 509 -30.56 29.54 6.86
N ILE A 510 -30.56 29.58 5.52
CA ILE A 510 -30.28 28.41 4.67
C ILE A 510 -28.88 27.84 4.97
N VAL A 511 -27.86 28.71 4.99
CA VAL A 511 -26.47 28.33 5.34
C VAL A 511 -26.43 27.69 6.73
N SER A 512 -27.12 28.27 7.70
CA SER A 512 -27.17 27.75 9.07
C SER A 512 -27.83 26.36 9.15
N GLN A 513 -28.89 26.13 8.38
CA GLN A 513 -29.57 24.83 8.34
C GLN A 513 -28.67 23.76 7.71
N PHE A 514 -28.04 24.06 6.57
CA PHE A 514 -27.12 23.12 5.91
C PHE A 514 -25.85 22.87 6.73
N ARG A 515 -25.27 23.89 7.39
CA ARG A 515 -24.12 23.70 8.30
C ARG A 515 -24.50 22.81 9.48
N SER A 516 -25.65 23.07 10.10
CA SER A 516 -26.16 22.27 11.22
C SER A 516 -26.44 20.83 10.80
N PHE A 517 -27.01 20.66 9.61
CA PHE A 517 -27.25 19.35 9.02
C PHE A 517 -25.95 18.61 8.75
N ALA A 518 -24.94 19.25 8.14
CA ALA A 518 -23.64 18.65 7.88
C ALA A 518 -23.06 18.02 9.15
N THR A 519 -23.01 18.79 10.24
CA THR A 519 -22.52 18.30 11.55
C THR A 519 -23.40 17.20 12.13
N LYS A 520 -24.72 17.42 12.23
CA LYS A 520 -25.65 16.49 12.90
C LYS A 520 -25.77 15.16 12.18
N SER A 521 -25.80 15.22 10.85
CA SER A 521 -25.93 14.05 9.99
C SER A 521 -24.60 13.39 9.68
N ASN A 522 -23.48 14.01 10.07
CA ASN A 522 -22.13 13.61 9.65
C ASN A 522 -22.09 13.41 8.13
N CYS A 523 -22.49 14.43 7.38
CA CYS A 523 -22.58 14.43 5.93
C CYS A 523 -21.82 15.64 5.41
N HIS A 524 -20.97 15.47 4.40
CA HIS A 524 -20.35 16.62 3.77
C HIS A 524 -21.40 17.36 2.96
N VAL A 525 -21.45 18.68 3.07
CA VAL A 525 -22.36 19.51 2.26
C VAL A 525 -21.54 20.48 1.43
N THR A 526 -21.67 20.39 0.11
CA THR A 526 -21.08 21.36 -0.83
C THR A 526 -22.17 22.27 -1.39
N LEU A 527 -22.03 23.56 -1.13
CA LEU A 527 -23.04 24.56 -1.46
C LEU A 527 -22.49 25.53 -2.52
N VAL A 528 -23.19 25.65 -3.64
CA VAL A 528 -22.84 26.62 -4.69
C VAL A 528 -23.53 27.95 -4.41
N ILE A 529 -22.74 29.00 -4.25
CA ILE A 529 -23.22 30.37 -4.02
C ILE A 529 -22.58 31.29 -5.06
N HIS A 530 -23.40 31.93 -5.90
CA HIS A 530 -22.88 32.99 -6.80
C HIS A 530 -22.32 34.19 -6.02
N PRO A 531 -21.30 34.87 -6.56
CA PRO A 531 -20.77 36.09 -5.96
C PRO A 531 -21.73 37.29 -6.13
N ARG A 532 -21.46 38.37 -5.39
CA ARG A 532 -22.10 39.68 -5.62
C ARG A 532 -21.71 40.22 -7.00
N LYS A 533 -22.51 41.15 -7.54
CA LYS A 533 -22.14 41.86 -8.78
C LYS A 533 -20.96 42.80 -8.48
N GLU A 534 -19.76 42.31 -8.68
CA GLU A 534 -18.51 43.07 -8.57
C GLU A 534 -18.01 43.48 -9.96
N ARG A 535 -17.07 44.43 -10.00
CA ARG A 535 -16.47 44.88 -11.26
C ARG A 535 -15.71 43.72 -11.89
N VAL A 536 -15.85 43.54 -13.20
CA VAL A 536 -15.29 42.41 -13.97
C VAL A 536 -13.75 42.31 -13.86
N GLU A 537 -13.09 43.41 -13.47
CA GLU A 537 -11.64 43.53 -13.36
C GLU A 537 -11.07 43.09 -12.00
N GLU A 538 -11.90 42.94 -10.96
CA GLU A 538 -11.44 42.62 -9.60
C GLU A 538 -11.50 41.11 -9.32
N GLU A 539 -10.49 40.59 -8.62
CA GLU A 539 -10.48 39.18 -8.19
C GLU A 539 -11.50 38.94 -7.08
N LEU A 540 -12.24 37.84 -7.17
CA LEU A 540 -13.21 37.48 -6.14
C LEU A 540 -12.47 37.07 -4.85
N THR A 541 -12.98 37.52 -3.71
CA THR A 541 -12.47 37.13 -2.40
C THR A 541 -13.56 36.41 -1.60
N THR A 542 -13.25 36.00 -0.37
CA THR A 542 -14.27 35.46 0.55
C THR A 542 -15.35 36.49 0.91
N ALA A 543 -15.06 37.79 0.78
CA ALA A 543 -16.03 38.88 0.96
C ALA A 543 -16.96 39.04 -0.26
N SER A 544 -16.56 38.52 -1.41
CA SER A 544 -17.32 38.61 -2.67
C SER A 544 -18.49 37.62 -2.75
N ILE A 545 -18.62 36.70 -1.80
CA ILE A 545 -19.74 35.76 -1.74
C ILE A 545 -21.05 36.54 -1.51
N PHE A 546 -22.07 36.28 -2.33
CA PHE A 546 -23.39 36.88 -2.16
C PHE A 546 -23.99 36.43 -0.84
N GLY A 547 -24.61 37.34 -0.07
CA GLY A 547 -25.15 37.03 1.25
C GLY A 547 -24.49 37.82 2.39
N GLY A 548 -24.84 37.51 3.64
CA GLY A 548 -24.07 37.95 4.79
C GLY A 548 -22.69 37.27 4.84
N ALA A 549 -21.79 37.73 5.72
CA ALA A 549 -20.49 37.09 5.94
C ALA A 549 -20.61 35.66 6.51
N LYS A 550 -21.82 35.24 6.91
CA LYS A 550 -22.08 33.96 7.54
C LYS A 550 -21.70 32.77 6.66
N ALA A 551 -21.92 32.84 5.34
CA ALA A 551 -21.56 31.77 4.41
C ALA A 551 -20.07 31.42 4.46
N SER A 552 -19.18 32.42 4.39
CA SER A 552 -17.73 32.21 4.44
C SER A 552 -17.22 31.93 5.85
N GLN A 553 -17.90 32.42 6.90
CA GLN A 553 -17.56 32.15 8.30
C GLN A 553 -17.91 30.72 8.75
N GLU A 554 -19.10 30.24 8.40
CA GLU A 554 -19.60 28.91 8.78
C GLU A 554 -18.91 27.79 7.98
N ALA A 555 -18.58 28.05 6.71
CA ALA A 555 -17.86 27.12 5.84
C ALA A 555 -16.53 26.68 6.46
N ASP A 556 -16.28 25.37 6.44
CA ASP A 556 -15.00 24.79 6.77
C ASP A 556 -14.02 25.00 5.59
N ASN A 557 -14.52 24.87 4.36
CA ASN A 557 -13.75 25.12 3.13
C ASN A 557 -14.43 26.16 2.22
N VAL A 558 -13.66 27.07 1.63
CA VAL A 558 -14.16 28.03 0.62
C VAL A 558 -13.33 27.90 -0.64
N LEU A 559 -14.00 27.55 -1.73
CA LEU A 559 -13.42 27.35 -3.06
C LEU A 559 -13.94 28.44 -4.01
N ILE A 560 -13.04 29.12 -4.72
CA ILE A 560 -13.37 30.23 -5.61
C ILE A 560 -12.83 29.92 -7.01
N ILE A 561 -13.70 29.79 -8.01
CA ILE A 561 -13.27 29.71 -9.41
C ILE A 561 -13.07 31.12 -9.95
N GLN A 562 -11.84 31.45 -10.29
CA GLN A 562 -11.41 32.72 -10.89
C GLN A 562 -11.26 32.59 -12.40
N ASP A 563 -11.57 33.65 -13.15
CA ASP A 563 -11.46 33.68 -14.61
C ASP A 563 -10.78 35.00 -15.08
N LYS A 564 -9.51 34.93 -15.46
CA LYS A 564 -8.70 36.10 -15.88
C LYS A 564 -8.71 36.37 -17.41
N ARG A 565 -9.68 35.82 -18.16
CA ARG A 565 -9.73 35.91 -19.63
C ARG A 565 -9.70 37.32 -20.23
N LEU A 566 -10.10 38.36 -19.48
CA LEU A 566 -10.27 39.71 -20.02
C LEU A 566 -9.08 40.67 -19.77
N ILE A 567 -8.08 40.27 -18.97
CA ILE A 567 -7.02 41.18 -18.47
C ILE A 567 -5.60 40.72 -18.87
N SER A 568 -5.40 39.44 -19.23
CA SER A 568 -4.08 38.91 -19.60
C SER A 568 -4.03 38.31 -21.01
N VAL A 569 -2.87 38.43 -21.68
CA VAL A 569 -2.57 37.86 -23.02
C VAL A 569 -2.64 36.31 -23.04
N ARG A 570 -2.63 35.68 -21.86
CA ARG A 570 -2.82 34.24 -21.64
C ARG A 570 -3.88 34.03 -20.57
N GLY A 571 -5.16 34.18 -20.92
CA GLY A 571 -6.27 33.96 -19.98
C GLY A 571 -6.23 32.56 -19.34
N LYS A 572 -6.15 32.48 -18.01
CA LYS A 572 -6.15 31.21 -17.25
C LYS A 572 -7.29 31.20 -16.23
N LYS A 573 -8.08 30.12 -16.22
CA LYS A 573 -9.04 29.82 -15.15
C LYS A 573 -8.35 29.01 -14.07
N TYR A 574 -8.70 29.24 -12.81
CA TYR A 574 -8.15 28.48 -11.69
C TYR A 574 -9.15 28.43 -10.52
N LEU A 575 -9.06 27.36 -9.73
CA LEU A 575 -9.72 27.19 -8.46
C LEU A 575 -8.77 27.65 -7.35
N GLN A 576 -9.16 28.68 -6.61
CA GLN A 576 -8.49 29.14 -5.41
C GLN A 576 -9.15 28.52 -4.18
N ILE A 577 -8.37 27.88 -3.32
CA ILE A 577 -8.78 27.45 -1.99
C ILE A 577 -8.55 28.65 -1.07
N ALA A 578 -9.62 29.41 -0.81
CA ALA A 578 -9.58 30.66 -0.04
C ALA A 578 -9.78 30.44 1.47
N LYS A 579 -10.26 29.26 1.88
CA LYS A 579 -10.37 28.87 3.29
C LYS A 579 -10.28 27.34 3.41
N ASN A 580 -9.58 26.89 4.45
CA ASN A 580 -9.47 25.50 4.86
C ASN A 580 -9.31 25.46 6.39
N ARG A 581 -10.39 25.15 7.11
CA ARG A 581 -10.40 25.13 8.58
C ARG A 581 -9.59 23.98 9.17
N TYR A 582 -9.38 22.89 8.42
CA TYR A 582 -8.72 21.70 8.92
C TYR A 582 -7.21 21.88 9.08
N SER A 583 -6.48 22.19 7.99
CA SER A 583 -5.01 22.37 8.05
C SER A 583 -4.55 23.83 7.98
N GLY A 584 -5.44 24.76 7.63
CA GLY A 584 -5.07 26.16 7.37
C GLY A 584 -4.37 26.40 6.03
N ASP A 585 -4.02 25.34 5.29
CA ASP A 585 -3.34 25.45 3.99
C ASP A 585 -4.27 26.10 2.95
N LEU A 586 -3.75 27.11 2.26
CA LEU A 586 -4.40 27.77 1.13
C LEU A 586 -3.61 27.45 -0.16
N GLY A 587 -4.26 27.54 -1.31
CA GLY A 587 -3.58 27.23 -2.57
C GLY A 587 -4.43 27.51 -3.80
N ILE A 588 -3.80 27.32 -4.96
CA ILE A 588 -4.43 27.48 -6.27
C ILE A 588 -4.24 26.19 -7.07
N MET A 589 -5.30 25.78 -7.76
CA MET A 589 -5.33 24.69 -8.72
C MET A 589 -5.79 25.25 -10.07
N ASN A 590 -4.96 25.16 -11.10
CA ASN A 590 -5.36 25.62 -12.44
C ASN A 590 -6.53 24.77 -12.96
N LEU A 591 -7.44 25.37 -13.73
CA LEU A 591 -8.58 24.68 -14.35
C LEU A 591 -8.49 24.85 -15.87
N GLU A 592 -8.35 23.73 -16.57
CA GLU A 592 -8.46 23.66 -18.03
C GLU A 592 -9.71 22.86 -18.41
N PHE A 593 -10.43 23.33 -19.41
CA PHE A 593 -11.71 22.74 -19.83
C PHE A 593 -11.52 22.07 -21.18
N ASP A 594 -11.57 20.74 -21.22
CA ASP A 594 -11.58 20.01 -22.49
C ASP A 594 -13.00 20.01 -23.07
N LEU A 595 -13.15 20.66 -24.22
CA LEU A 595 -14.41 20.77 -24.96
C LEU A 595 -14.92 19.42 -25.51
N PHE A 596 -14.04 18.42 -25.68
CA PHE A 596 -14.41 17.12 -26.27
C PHE A 596 -14.94 16.13 -25.24
N SER A 597 -14.35 16.07 -24.05
CA SER A 597 -14.69 15.08 -23.03
C SER A 597 -15.57 15.64 -21.89
N PHE A 598 -15.87 16.95 -21.89
CA PHE A 598 -16.42 17.69 -20.72
C PHE A 598 -15.63 17.43 -19.42
N PHE A 599 -14.38 17.01 -19.57
CA PHE A 599 -13.45 16.74 -18.50
C PHE A 599 -12.90 18.09 -18.00
N GLY A 600 -13.12 18.34 -16.72
CA GLY A 600 -12.67 19.49 -15.96
C GLY A 600 -11.50 19.14 -15.04
N LEU A 601 -10.57 18.28 -15.46
CA LEU A 601 -9.12 18.44 -15.24
C LEU A 601 -8.30 17.27 -15.79
N ILE A 602 -7.53 17.51 -16.85
CA ILE A 602 -6.07 17.32 -16.82
C ILE A 602 -5.52 18.52 -17.58
N SER A 603 -4.54 19.24 -17.01
CA SER A 603 -3.61 19.97 -17.86
C SER A 603 -2.96 18.95 -18.78
N ASN A 604 -3.51 18.77 -19.97
CA ASN A 604 -2.85 18.10 -21.07
C ASN A 604 -2.47 19.12 -22.15
N GLU A 605 -2.22 20.38 -21.78
CA GLU A 605 -0.80 20.73 -21.94
C GLU A 605 -0.07 19.74 -21.06
N VAL A 606 0.45 18.66 -21.66
CA VAL A 606 1.53 17.90 -21.05
C VAL A 606 2.58 18.97 -20.80
N ILE A 607 2.58 19.56 -19.60
CA ILE A 607 3.57 20.54 -19.20
C ILE A 607 4.84 19.72 -19.31
N LYS A 608 5.63 20.05 -20.34
CA LYS A 608 6.85 19.31 -20.60
C LYS A 608 7.63 19.33 -19.30
N LYS A 609 8.08 18.15 -18.86
CA LYS A 609 8.89 18.07 -17.65
C LYS A 609 10.05 19.06 -17.75
N PRO A 610 10.49 19.70 -16.65
CA PRO A 610 11.59 20.67 -16.69
C PRO A 610 12.82 20.16 -17.46
N THR A 611 13.55 21.04 -18.15
CA THR A 611 14.81 20.63 -18.79
C THR A 611 15.87 20.35 -17.73
N ILE A 612 16.62 19.26 -17.90
CA ILE A 612 17.71 18.91 -16.97
C ILE A 612 19.01 18.86 -17.77
N LEU A 613 20.00 19.64 -17.35
CA LEU A 613 21.38 19.49 -17.81
C LEU A 613 22.11 18.52 -16.88
N ILE A 614 22.59 17.40 -17.40
CA ILE A 614 23.43 16.46 -16.65
C ILE A 614 24.90 16.72 -17.01
N GLY A 615 25.69 17.09 -16.02
CA GLY A 615 27.13 17.29 -16.16
C GLY A 615 27.92 16.12 -15.63
N ILE A 616 28.81 15.57 -16.46
CA ILE A 616 29.57 14.35 -16.19
C ILE A 616 31.04 14.61 -16.45
N LEU A 617 31.87 14.40 -15.43
CA LEU A 617 33.32 14.44 -15.53
C LEU A 617 33.85 13.01 -15.47
N VAL A 618 34.71 12.65 -16.40
CA VAL A 618 35.21 11.28 -16.53
C VAL A 618 36.73 11.29 -16.61
N ARG A 619 37.37 10.63 -15.65
CA ARG A 619 38.81 10.38 -15.64
C ARG A 619 39.11 9.00 -15.05
N ASN A 620 39.71 8.11 -15.83
CA ASN A 620 40.10 6.74 -15.41
C ASN A 620 38.95 5.89 -14.86
N LYS A 621 37.80 5.90 -15.53
CA LYS A 621 36.57 5.21 -15.12
C LYS A 621 36.12 4.14 -16.10
N ALA A 622 37.03 3.54 -16.87
CA ALA A 622 36.68 2.51 -17.87
C ALA A 622 35.92 1.31 -17.26
N HIS A 623 36.16 1.03 -15.98
CA HIS A 623 35.56 -0.09 -15.25
C HIS A 623 34.12 0.18 -14.75
N THR A 624 33.78 1.44 -14.43
CA THR A 624 32.41 1.82 -13.99
C THR A 624 31.53 2.29 -15.15
N LEU A 625 32.12 2.94 -16.16
CA LEU A 625 31.41 3.57 -17.28
C LEU A 625 30.38 2.66 -17.97
N PRO A 626 30.67 1.38 -18.28
CA PRO A 626 29.68 0.50 -18.92
C PRO A 626 28.35 0.41 -18.14
N TYR A 627 28.42 0.34 -16.81
CA TYR A 627 27.24 0.27 -15.94
C TYR A 627 26.62 1.65 -15.74
N PHE A 628 27.45 2.67 -15.49
CA PHE A 628 27.03 4.06 -15.32
C PHE A 628 26.21 4.55 -16.54
N LEU A 629 26.72 4.33 -17.74
CA LEU A 629 26.08 4.75 -19.00
C LEU A 629 24.82 3.95 -19.29
N SER A 630 24.79 2.65 -18.95
CA SER A 630 23.58 1.82 -19.05
C SER A 630 22.47 2.33 -18.12
N LEU A 631 22.82 2.69 -16.88
CA LEU A 631 21.87 3.26 -15.92
C LEU A 631 21.39 4.67 -16.33
N LEU A 632 22.28 5.49 -16.87
CA LEU A 632 21.95 6.81 -17.42
C LEU A 632 20.96 6.70 -18.60
N GLN A 633 21.15 5.68 -19.44
CA GLN A 633 20.23 5.31 -20.52
C GLN A 633 18.87 4.84 -19.97
N ASP A 634 18.84 4.09 -18.87
CA ASP A 634 17.62 3.53 -18.29
C ASP A 634 16.78 4.53 -17.47
N LEU A 635 17.28 5.75 -17.18
CA LEU A 635 16.48 6.78 -16.51
C LEU A 635 15.16 7.07 -17.27
N GLU A 636 14.03 7.00 -16.57
CA GLU A 636 12.66 7.18 -17.11
C GLU A 636 12.34 8.64 -17.49
N TYR A 637 13.21 9.59 -17.13
CA TYR A 637 13.02 11.00 -17.48
C TYR A 637 13.12 11.19 -19.02
N PRO A 638 12.24 12.01 -19.65
CA PRO A 638 12.22 12.16 -21.10
C PRO A 638 13.57 12.64 -21.63
N LYS A 639 14.21 11.84 -22.50
CA LYS A 639 15.55 12.13 -23.02
C LYS A 639 15.58 13.40 -23.87
N ASP A 640 14.49 13.73 -24.56
CA ASP A 640 14.28 14.99 -25.27
C ASP A 640 14.17 16.23 -24.34
N ARG A 641 14.22 16.01 -23.03
CA ARG A 641 14.28 17.04 -21.98
C ARG A 641 15.58 16.98 -21.17
N ILE A 642 16.50 16.08 -21.53
CA ILE A 642 17.82 15.96 -20.91
C ILE A 642 18.88 16.47 -21.88
N SER A 643 19.70 17.40 -21.41
CA SER A 643 20.92 17.81 -22.08
C SER A 643 22.11 17.19 -21.37
N LEU A 644 23.10 16.72 -22.11
CA LEU A 644 24.34 16.16 -21.57
C LEU A 644 25.50 17.13 -21.78
N TRP A 645 26.32 17.27 -20.74
CA TRP A 645 27.60 17.96 -20.79
C TRP A 645 28.67 17.01 -20.25
N ILE A 646 29.59 16.58 -21.11
CA ILE A 646 30.59 15.57 -20.77
C ILE A 646 31.98 16.12 -21.03
N ARG A 647 32.88 15.94 -20.06
CA ARG A 647 34.31 16.21 -20.21
C ARG A 647 35.09 14.98 -19.79
N SER A 648 36.04 14.60 -20.62
CA SER A 648 36.99 13.55 -20.27
C SER A 648 38.37 13.91 -20.76
N ASP A 649 39.31 13.99 -19.83
CA ASP A 649 40.71 14.31 -20.06
C ASP A 649 41.59 13.54 -19.06
N ASN A 650 42.90 13.55 -19.27
CA ASN A 650 43.87 12.96 -18.36
C ASN A 650 43.62 11.47 -18.06
N ASN A 651 43.17 10.71 -19.07
CA ASN A 651 42.90 9.28 -18.96
C ASN A 651 44.13 8.46 -19.35
N VAL A 652 44.37 7.39 -18.57
CA VAL A 652 45.37 6.35 -18.86
C VAL A 652 44.72 4.99 -19.15
N ASP A 653 43.39 4.93 -19.14
CA ASP A 653 42.58 3.74 -19.45
C ASP A 653 41.68 3.94 -20.67
N ASN A 654 40.81 2.97 -20.96
CA ASN A 654 39.93 2.98 -22.13
C ASN A 654 38.64 3.81 -21.94
N SER A 655 38.60 4.77 -21.00
CA SER A 655 37.40 5.56 -20.72
C SER A 655 36.87 6.29 -21.95
N ILE A 656 37.77 6.90 -22.73
CA ILE A 656 37.40 7.67 -23.93
C ILE A 656 36.82 6.75 -25.01
N GLU A 657 37.38 5.55 -25.20
CA GLU A 657 36.85 4.56 -26.15
C GLU A 657 35.42 4.15 -25.79
N ILE A 658 35.15 3.87 -24.51
CA ILE A 658 33.83 3.47 -24.02
C ILE A 658 32.82 4.60 -24.21
N LEU A 659 33.20 5.84 -23.87
CA LEU A 659 32.39 7.03 -24.10
C LEU A 659 32.07 7.21 -25.58
N ASN A 660 33.06 7.09 -26.46
CA ASN A 660 32.87 7.21 -27.92
C ASN A 660 31.88 6.17 -28.44
N VAL A 661 31.97 4.92 -28.01
CA VAL A 661 31.03 3.87 -28.41
C VAL A 661 29.61 4.19 -27.97
N TRP A 662 29.42 4.57 -26.70
CA TRP A 662 28.09 4.91 -26.18
C TRP A 662 27.50 6.17 -26.84
N LEU A 663 28.32 7.22 -27.00
CA LEU A 663 27.89 8.47 -27.64
C LEU A 663 27.45 8.26 -29.09
N ASN A 664 28.15 7.41 -29.85
CA ASN A 664 27.76 7.10 -31.23
C ASN A 664 26.38 6.43 -31.34
N GLU A 665 25.95 5.73 -30.30
CA GLU A 665 24.65 5.04 -30.27
C GLU A 665 23.53 5.92 -29.71
N GLU A 666 23.80 6.68 -28.63
CA GLU A 666 22.75 7.31 -27.83
C GLU A 666 22.61 8.83 -28.04
N LEU A 667 23.57 9.51 -28.69
CA LEU A 667 23.58 10.98 -28.79
C LEU A 667 22.30 11.55 -29.42
N SER A 668 21.66 10.82 -30.33
CA SER A 668 20.43 11.24 -31.01
C SER A 668 19.17 11.22 -30.13
N ASN A 669 19.20 10.54 -28.97
CA ASN A 669 18.07 10.43 -28.08
C ASN A 669 17.93 11.63 -27.13
N TYR A 670 19.04 12.34 -26.87
CA TYR A 670 19.10 13.44 -25.92
C TYR A 670 18.82 14.80 -26.58
N HIS A 671 18.32 15.77 -25.81
CA HIS A 671 17.95 17.10 -26.33
C HIS A 671 19.15 17.86 -26.92
N LEU A 672 20.26 17.85 -26.19
CA LEU A 672 21.51 18.52 -26.56
C LEU A 672 22.66 17.74 -25.93
N VAL A 673 23.75 17.53 -26.66
CA VAL A 673 24.93 16.84 -26.16
C VAL A 673 26.16 17.70 -26.44
N ASN A 674 26.85 18.14 -25.38
CA ASN A 674 28.06 18.94 -25.44
C ASN A 674 29.23 18.16 -24.85
N VAL A 675 30.13 17.67 -25.70
CA VAL A 675 31.17 16.73 -25.31
C VAL A 675 32.53 17.27 -25.72
N VAL A 676 33.51 17.17 -24.82
CA VAL A 676 34.93 17.35 -25.14
C VAL A 676 35.69 16.17 -24.55
N LEU A 677 36.34 15.40 -25.41
CA LEU A 677 37.18 14.25 -25.04
C LEU A 677 38.60 14.57 -25.52
N ASP A 678 39.54 14.63 -24.58
CA ASP A 678 40.95 14.87 -24.87
C ASP A 678 41.76 13.58 -24.69
N GLU A 679 42.06 12.93 -25.81
CA GLU A 679 42.89 11.72 -25.87
C GLU A 679 44.38 12.01 -25.69
N LYS A 680 44.80 13.28 -25.73
CA LYS A 680 46.22 13.65 -25.70
C LYS A 680 46.74 13.96 -24.31
N SER A 681 45.86 14.30 -23.36
CA SER A 681 46.26 14.60 -21.99
C SER A 681 46.43 13.31 -21.19
N THR A 682 47.56 13.19 -20.52
CA THR A 682 47.95 12.02 -19.72
C THR A 682 48.47 12.47 -18.36
N GLY A 683 47.56 12.90 -17.48
CA GLY A 683 47.87 13.35 -16.11
C GLY A 683 48.18 14.84 -15.99
N ILE A 684 48.22 15.32 -14.76
CA ILE A 684 48.51 16.71 -14.41
C ILE A 684 49.94 16.78 -13.81
N GLU A 685 50.69 17.83 -14.15
CA GLU A 685 52.14 17.90 -13.91
C GLU A 685 52.59 17.76 -12.44
N ASP A 686 51.75 18.15 -11.48
CA ASP A 686 52.03 18.15 -10.04
C ASP A 686 51.44 16.94 -9.30
N GLU A 687 50.95 15.93 -10.02
CA GLU A 687 50.43 14.68 -9.43
C GLU A 687 51.56 13.67 -9.18
N GLU A 688 51.57 13.07 -7.99
CA GLU A 688 52.48 11.96 -7.66
C GLU A 688 52.00 10.61 -8.21
N ASP A 689 50.68 10.39 -8.24
CA ASP A 689 50.03 9.19 -8.73
C ASP A 689 48.62 9.47 -9.31
N ILE A 690 47.89 8.42 -9.71
CA ILE A 690 46.57 8.55 -10.36
C ILE A 690 45.46 8.98 -9.36
N ALA A 691 45.62 8.66 -8.08
CA ALA A 691 44.68 8.98 -7.02
C ALA A 691 44.99 10.34 -6.35
N ASP A 692 46.18 10.89 -6.58
CA ASP A 692 46.63 12.16 -6.00
C ASP A 692 45.73 13.35 -6.37
N TRP A 693 45.33 14.11 -5.34
CA TRP A 693 44.52 15.31 -5.42
C TRP A 693 45.40 16.56 -5.28
N SER A 694 46.24 16.78 -6.30
CA SER A 694 47.14 17.93 -6.38
C SER A 694 46.40 19.27 -6.46
N SER A 695 47.09 20.38 -6.18
CA SER A 695 46.49 21.72 -6.22
C SER A 695 46.03 22.10 -7.63
N ASN A 696 46.77 21.71 -8.67
CA ASN A 696 46.33 21.96 -10.05
C ASN A 696 45.15 21.06 -10.43
N ARG A 697 45.07 19.82 -9.93
CA ARG A 697 43.91 18.94 -10.13
C ARG A 697 42.64 19.54 -9.53
N PHE A 698 42.69 20.01 -8.29
CA PHE A 698 41.57 20.73 -7.68
C PHE A 698 41.18 21.95 -8.52
N THR A 699 42.15 22.77 -8.91
CA THR A 699 41.91 23.95 -9.76
C THR A 699 41.22 23.58 -11.08
N HIS A 700 41.68 22.51 -11.72
CA HIS A 700 41.14 22.01 -12.98
C HIS A 700 39.67 21.57 -12.83
N VAL A 701 39.36 20.72 -11.84
CA VAL A 701 38.00 20.24 -11.57
C VAL A 701 37.07 21.38 -11.17
N ILE A 702 37.52 22.31 -10.31
CA ILE A 702 36.77 23.52 -9.93
C ILE A 702 36.39 24.33 -11.16
N ASN A 703 37.34 24.57 -12.07
CA ASN A 703 37.09 25.32 -13.30
C ASN A 703 36.09 24.61 -14.21
N LEU A 704 36.16 23.29 -14.33
CA LEU A 704 35.20 22.50 -15.12
C LEU A 704 33.78 22.52 -14.51
N ARG A 705 33.65 22.33 -13.19
CA ARG A 705 32.33 22.41 -12.50
C ARG A 705 31.73 23.81 -12.57
N GLU A 706 32.57 24.84 -12.50
CA GLU A 706 32.15 26.23 -12.67
C GLU A 706 31.74 26.53 -14.14
N GLU A 707 32.47 26.02 -15.12
CA GLU A 707 32.08 26.09 -16.54
C GLU A 707 30.71 25.47 -16.75
N LEU A 708 30.47 24.28 -16.17
CA LEU A 708 29.18 23.58 -16.23
C LEU A 708 28.03 24.42 -15.65
N PHE A 709 28.21 25.04 -14.49
CA PHE A 709 27.21 25.94 -13.88
C PHE A 709 26.88 27.12 -14.81
N ASN A 710 27.90 27.76 -15.38
CA ASN A 710 27.73 28.88 -16.30
C ASN A 710 27.09 28.43 -17.62
N TYR A 711 27.43 27.24 -18.10
CA TYR A 711 26.83 26.64 -19.29
C TYR A 711 25.34 26.35 -19.08
N GLY A 712 24.95 25.76 -17.94
CA GLY A 712 23.55 25.52 -17.56
C GLY A 712 22.69 26.79 -17.57
N ARG A 713 23.20 27.87 -16.98
CA ARG A 713 22.57 29.20 -17.02
C ARG A 713 22.48 29.74 -18.46
N LYS A 714 23.55 29.61 -19.25
CA LYS A 714 23.61 30.08 -20.65
C LYS A 714 22.59 29.40 -21.55
N ILE A 715 22.34 28.10 -21.36
CA ILE A 715 21.37 27.33 -22.16
C ILE A 715 19.95 27.34 -21.60
N TRP A 716 19.70 28.06 -20.50
CA TRP A 716 18.40 28.13 -19.83
C TRP A 716 17.88 26.75 -19.40
N ALA A 717 18.76 25.92 -18.82
CA ALA A 717 18.34 24.67 -18.20
C ALA A 717 17.52 24.97 -16.93
N ASP A 718 16.39 24.26 -16.73
CA ASP A 718 15.58 24.43 -15.52
C ASP A 718 16.31 23.85 -14.29
N TYR A 719 16.99 22.72 -14.48
CA TYR A 719 17.79 22.06 -13.46
C TYR A 719 19.19 21.71 -13.99
N LEU A 720 20.17 21.73 -13.10
CA LEU A 720 21.51 21.20 -13.30
C LEU A 720 21.69 19.98 -12.39
N PHE A 721 22.09 18.84 -12.95
CA PHE A 721 22.41 17.64 -12.21
C PHE A 721 23.88 17.28 -12.42
N ILE A 722 24.69 17.47 -11.39
CA ILE A 722 26.10 17.08 -11.40
C ILE A 722 26.16 15.62 -10.96
N LEU A 723 26.73 14.77 -11.82
CA LEU A 723 26.74 13.33 -11.62
C LEU A 723 28.13 12.76 -11.90
N ASP A 724 28.78 12.25 -10.86
CA ASP A 724 30.10 11.62 -10.97
C ASP A 724 30.00 10.24 -11.64
N ALA A 725 31.02 9.84 -12.41
CA ALA A 725 31.02 8.64 -13.26
C ALA A 725 31.14 7.30 -12.51
N ASP A 726 31.18 7.34 -11.18
CA ASP A 726 31.19 6.21 -10.25
C ASP A 726 29.92 6.10 -9.40
N VAL A 727 28.86 6.81 -9.81
CA VAL A 727 27.52 6.72 -9.24
C VAL A 727 26.64 5.75 -10.04
N PHE A 728 26.02 4.79 -9.36
CA PHE A 728 25.09 3.82 -9.97
C PHE A 728 23.65 4.13 -9.55
N LEU A 729 22.93 4.94 -10.33
CA LEU A 729 21.53 5.28 -10.10
C LEU A 729 20.59 4.12 -10.49
N THR A 730 20.48 3.11 -9.61
CA THR A 730 19.66 1.91 -9.87
C THR A 730 18.15 2.17 -9.87
N ASN A 731 17.71 3.32 -9.37
CA ASN A 731 16.31 3.74 -9.49
C ASN A 731 16.09 4.62 -10.72
N PRO A 732 15.40 4.14 -11.76
CA PRO A 732 15.21 4.88 -13.01
C PRO A 732 14.35 6.15 -12.84
N LYS A 733 13.62 6.28 -11.72
CA LYS A 733 12.77 7.45 -11.40
C LYS A 733 13.48 8.53 -10.60
N THR A 734 14.80 8.38 -10.35
CA THR A 734 15.58 9.29 -9.51
C THR A 734 15.35 10.77 -9.85
N LEU A 735 15.43 11.15 -11.13
CA LEU A 735 15.23 12.54 -11.55
C LEU A 735 13.81 13.04 -11.29
N ASP A 736 12.79 12.23 -11.58
CA ASP A 736 11.40 12.59 -11.31
C ASP A 736 11.13 12.80 -9.83
N LEU A 737 11.67 11.91 -9.00
CA LEU A 737 11.53 11.97 -7.55
C LEU A 737 12.21 13.22 -6.97
N LEU A 738 13.46 13.49 -7.35
CA LEU A 738 14.21 14.67 -6.87
C LEU A 738 13.58 15.98 -7.34
N VAL A 739 13.16 16.06 -8.61
CA VAL A 739 12.44 17.25 -9.14
C VAL A 739 11.13 17.47 -8.37
N ALA A 740 10.40 16.39 -8.04
CA ALA A 740 9.16 16.46 -7.28
C ALA A 740 9.35 16.96 -5.83
N LYS A 741 10.55 16.81 -5.24
CA LYS A 741 10.86 17.35 -3.90
C LYS A 741 10.83 18.89 -3.85
N ASN A 742 10.99 19.56 -4.98
CA ASN A 742 10.95 21.02 -5.09
C ASN A 742 11.88 21.72 -4.08
N LYS A 743 13.11 21.21 -3.97
CA LYS A 743 14.20 21.81 -3.18
C LYS A 743 15.14 22.58 -4.12
N THR A 744 15.81 23.61 -3.60
CA THR A 744 16.80 24.37 -4.40
C THR A 744 18.00 23.51 -4.74
N VAL A 745 18.54 22.78 -3.77
CA VAL A 745 19.59 21.79 -3.98
C VAL A 745 19.20 20.51 -3.26
N ALA A 746 19.23 19.38 -3.98
CA ALA A 746 18.94 18.07 -3.42
C ALA A 746 19.88 17.01 -4.01
N SER A 747 20.23 16.04 -3.19
CA SER A 747 21.01 14.87 -3.57
C SER A 747 20.25 13.60 -3.21
N PRO A 748 20.20 12.57 -4.08
CA PRO A 748 19.76 11.25 -3.67
C PRO A 748 20.81 10.65 -2.73
N MET A 749 20.39 10.06 -1.61
CA MET A 749 21.32 9.33 -0.74
C MET A 749 21.81 8.07 -1.47
N LEU A 750 23.13 7.95 -1.65
CA LEU A 750 23.78 6.83 -2.34
C LEU A 750 24.50 5.95 -1.33
N LYS A 751 24.23 4.66 -1.36
CA LYS A 751 24.90 3.68 -0.50
C LYS A 751 26.24 3.26 -1.09
N SER A 752 27.29 3.15 -0.28
CA SER A 752 28.55 2.54 -0.70
C SER A 752 28.83 1.24 0.05
N ASP A 753 30.02 0.69 -0.17
CA ASP A 753 30.59 -0.27 0.77
C ASP A 753 30.88 0.41 2.13
N GLY A 754 30.56 -0.27 3.23
CA GLY A 754 30.74 0.23 4.59
C GLY A 754 29.87 1.43 4.99
N MET A 755 30.48 2.42 5.65
CA MET A 755 29.80 3.58 6.26
C MET A 755 29.91 4.86 5.42
N TYR A 756 30.57 4.81 4.27
CA TYR A 756 30.72 5.96 3.37
C TYR A 756 29.40 6.23 2.63
N SER A 757 29.18 7.48 2.23
CA SER A 757 27.99 7.94 1.50
C SER A 757 28.26 9.33 0.93
N ASN A 758 27.42 9.77 0.01
CA ASN A 758 27.57 11.04 -0.70
C ASN A 758 27.13 12.32 0.08
N PHE A 759 27.21 12.31 1.41
CA PHE A 759 26.83 13.45 2.25
C PHE A 759 27.59 13.45 3.59
N TRP A 760 27.68 14.60 4.25
CA TRP A 760 28.15 14.73 5.62
C TRP A 760 27.05 15.28 6.53
N ALA A 761 26.90 14.73 7.74
CA ALA A 761 25.92 15.20 8.72
C ALA A 761 26.50 16.20 9.75
N GLY A 762 27.77 16.61 9.57
CA GLY A 762 28.46 17.57 10.41
C GLY A 762 29.78 18.02 9.78
N MET A 763 30.23 19.22 10.12
CA MET A 763 31.52 19.78 9.69
C MET A 763 32.26 20.42 10.88
N THR A 764 33.60 20.34 10.90
CA THR A 764 34.45 21.00 11.91
C THR A 764 34.62 22.50 11.65
N SER A 765 35.29 23.21 12.56
CA SER A 765 35.69 24.62 12.37
C SER A 765 36.59 24.83 11.15
N GLU A 766 37.36 23.82 10.77
CA GLU A 766 38.24 23.79 9.61
C GLU A 766 37.55 23.24 8.35
N TYR A 767 36.22 23.05 8.39
CA TYR A 767 35.38 22.63 7.28
C TYR A 767 35.51 21.16 6.83
N TYR A 768 36.11 20.29 7.64
CA TYR A 768 36.20 18.86 7.34
C TYR A 768 35.08 18.06 7.98
N TYR A 769 34.92 16.80 7.56
CA TYR A 769 33.90 15.89 8.07
C TYR A 769 33.91 15.77 9.60
N MET A 770 32.73 15.88 10.20
CA MET A 770 32.51 15.59 11.61
C MET A 770 31.41 14.55 11.76
N ARG A 771 31.73 13.43 12.43
CA ARG A 771 30.74 12.38 12.73
C ARG A 771 29.72 12.91 13.74
N THR A 772 28.44 12.87 13.38
CA THR A 772 27.33 13.23 14.27
C THR A 772 26.40 12.04 14.52
N GLU A 773 25.62 12.12 15.60
CA GLU A 773 24.60 11.11 15.94
C GLU A 773 23.52 10.96 14.85
N GLN A 774 23.35 11.97 14.01
CA GLN A 774 22.37 11.97 12.91
C GLN A 774 22.84 11.18 11.68
N TYR A 775 24.15 10.95 11.52
CA TYR A 775 24.67 10.30 10.32
C TYR A 775 24.15 8.86 10.16
N THR A 776 24.25 8.06 11.22
CA THR A 776 23.89 6.63 11.18
C THR A 776 22.38 6.45 10.90
N PRO A 777 21.45 7.16 11.57
CA PRO A 777 20.02 7.08 11.26
C PRO A 777 19.67 7.49 9.83
N ILE A 778 20.33 8.52 9.27
CA ILE A 778 20.12 8.93 7.86
C ILE A 778 20.60 7.82 6.92
N LEU A 779 21.83 7.33 7.10
CA LEU A 779 22.43 6.27 6.28
C LEU A 779 21.61 4.96 6.32
N ASN A 780 21.16 4.58 7.51
CA ASN A 780 20.35 3.37 7.72
C ASN A 780 18.87 3.55 7.38
N ARG A 781 18.46 4.77 7.00
CA ARG A 781 17.09 5.10 6.58
C ARG A 781 16.04 4.85 7.65
N GLU A 782 16.40 5.07 8.91
CA GLU A 782 15.49 4.92 10.06
C GLU A 782 14.33 5.94 9.99
N ASN A 783 14.58 7.11 9.38
CA ASN A 783 13.58 8.15 9.11
C ASN A 783 13.61 8.53 7.60
N PRO A 784 12.79 7.90 6.74
CA PRO A 784 12.78 8.18 5.31
C PRO A 784 12.21 9.57 4.98
N ASP A 785 13.07 10.52 4.57
CA ASP A 785 12.72 11.89 4.13
C ASP A 785 13.89 12.58 3.39
N CYS A 786 13.78 13.88 3.10
CA CYS A 786 14.90 14.73 2.70
C CYS A 786 15.45 15.52 3.90
N HIS A 787 16.66 15.18 4.31
CA HIS A 787 17.35 15.72 5.48
C HIS A 787 18.24 16.89 5.09
N GLU A 788 18.18 17.97 5.86
CA GLU A 788 19.10 19.10 5.70
C GLU A 788 20.47 18.71 6.25
N VAL A 789 21.51 18.88 5.44
CA VAL A 789 22.87 18.46 5.76
C VAL A 789 23.87 19.53 5.34
N PRO A 790 25.00 19.68 6.05
CA PRO A 790 25.98 20.72 5.72
C PRO A 790 26.70 20.49 4.38
N MET A 791 26.75 19.25 3.87
CA MET A 791 27.46 18.95 2.62
C MET A 791 26.83 17.74 1.90
N ILE A 792 26.72 17.84 0.58
CA ILE A 792 26.34 16.77 -0.36
C ILE A 792 27.29 16.78 -1.57
N HIS A 793 27.58 15.61 -2.13
CA HIS A 793 28.43 15.49 -3.32
C HIS A 793 28.00 14.33 -4.24
N SER A 794 28.75 14.14 -5.33
CA SER A 794 28.65 13.09 -6.37
C SER A 794 27.36 12.96 -7.18
N ALA A 795 26.20 13.32 -6.63
CA ALA A 795 24.93 13.39 -7.34
C ALA A 795 24.13 14.59 -6.81
N VAL A 796 24.26 15.76 -7.44
CA VAL A 796 23.68 17.01 -6.90
C VAL A 796 22.76 17.66 -7.92
N LEU A 797 21.46 17.70 -7.61
CA LEU A 797 20.44 18.36 -8.41
C LEU A 797 20.20 19.78 -7.88
N THR A 798 20.44 20.78 -8.72
CA THR A 798 20.24 22.20 -8.43
C THR A 798 19.12 22.76 -9.32
N ASP A 799 18.13 23.41 -8.71
CA ASP A 799 17.05 24.14 -9.39
C ASP A 799 17.54 25.54 -9.81
N LEU A 800 17.95 25.68 -11.08
CA LEU A 800 18.49 26.92 -11.63
C LEU A 800 17.44 28.02 -11.84
N ARG A 801 16.15 27.69 -11.71
CA ARG A 801 15.06 28.68 -11.83
C ARG A 801 14.92 29.54 -10.58
N ARG A 802 15.56 29.15 -9.48
CA ARG A 802 15.52 29.87 -8.20
C ARG A 802 16.66 30.87 -8.14
N GLN A 803 16.35 32.12 -7.82
CA GLN A 803 17.35 33.18 -7.67
C GLN A 803 18.45 32.85 -6.66
N SER A 804 18.15 32.09 -5.59
CA SER A 804 19.16 31.68 -4.61
C SER A 804 20.27 30.81 -5.24
N SER A 805 19.98 30.10 -6.34
CA SER A 805 20.98 29.29 -7.07
C SER A 805 22.00 30.14 -7.84
N ASP A 806 21.75 31.44 -8.06
CA ASP A 806 22.68 32.34 -8.75
C ASP A 806 23.95 32.60 -7.93
N TYR A 807 23.87 32.42 -6.61
CA TYR A 807 24.96 32.62 -5.67
C TYR A 807 25.81 31.36 -5.42
N LEU A 808 25.39 30.21 -5.98
CA LEU A 808 26.15 28.96 -5.89
C LEU A 808 27.34 29.01 -6.86
N THR A 809 28.51 28.59 -6.36
CA THR A 809 29.80 28.66 -7.07
C THR A 809 30.77 27.59 -6.57
N TYR A 810 31.63 27.09 -7.45
CA TYR A 810 32.76 26.22 -7.08
C TYR A 810 34.06 27.00 -6.86
N LYS A 811 34.08 28.28 -7.23
CA LYS A 811 35.24 29.17 -7.08
C LYS A 811 35.26 29.87 -5.73
N SER A 812 36.32 29.64 -4.96
CA SER A 812 36.56 30.29 -3.66
C SER A 812 36.76 31.81 -3.80
N GLU A 813 37.39 32.26 -4.89
CA GLU A 813 37.60 33.68 -5.22
C GLU A 813 36.30 34.50 -5.38
N LYS A 814 35.15 33.83 -5.55
CA LYS A 814 33.83 34.47 -5.63
C LYS A 814 33.11 34.56 -4.28
N LEU A 815 33.67 33.99 -3.22
CA LEU A 815 33.09 33.98 -1.88
C LEU A 815 33.71 35.06 -1.00
N GLU A 816 32.88 35.82 -0.28
CA GLU A 816 33.37 36.82 0.66
C GLU A 816 34.01 36.14 1.88
N ASN A 817 35.25 36.52 2.21
CA ASN A 817 35.99 36.06 3.40
C ASN A 817 36.15 34.53 3.49
N TYR A 818 36.34 33.83 2.36
CA TYR A 818 36.62 32.39 2.38
C TYR A 818 38.05 32.10 2.84
N ASP A 819 38.18 31.37 3.94
CA ASP A 819 39.43 30.91 4.56
C ASP A 819 39.57 29.37 4.56
N GLY A 820 38.69 28.67 3.84
CA GLY A 820 38.69 27.22 3.75
C GLY A 820 39.71 26.65 2.74
N PRO A 821 39.83 25.30 2.66
CA PRO A 821 40.74 24.63 1.73
C PRO A 821 40.33 24.82 0.26
N GLN A 822 41.27 24.62 -0.66
CA GLN A 822 41.00 24.58 -2.09
C GLN A 822 40.40 23.23 -2.49
N ASP A 823 39.09 23.08 -2.30
CA ASP A 823 38.34 21.85 -2.55
C ASP A 823 36.98 22.21 -3.17
N ASP A 824 36.60 21.54 -4.24
CA ASP A 824 35.38 21.85 -5.00
C ASP A 824 34.11 21.57 -4.18
N ILE A 825 34.08 20.48 -3.43
CA ILE A 825 32.93 20.05 -2.64
C ILE A 825 32.72 20.97 -1.44
N ILE A 826 33.80 21.28 -0.69
CA ILE A 826 33.76 22.19 0.46
C ILE A 826 33.41 23.60 0.00
N THR A 827 34.02 24.08 -1.09
CA THR A 827 33.73 25.42 -1.63
C THR A 827 32.26 25.54 -2.02
N PHE A 828 31.69 24.52 -2.67
CA PHE A 828 30.27 24.52 -3.04
C PHE A 828 29.37 24.55 -1.79
N ALA A 829 29.64 23.71 -0.80
CA ALA A 829 28.89 23.69 0.46
C ALA A 829 28.93 25.04 1.20
N ARG A 830 30.10 25.70 1.21
CA ARG A 830 30.27 27.03 1.78
C ARG A 830 29.54 28.10 0.99
N SER A 831 29.52 28.01 -0.35
CA SER A 831 28.71 28.91 -1.18
C SER A 831 27.21 28.81 -0.87
N ALA A 832 26.70 27.60 -0.64
CA ALA A 832 25.32 27.35 -0.27
C ALA A 832 24.99 27.92 1.12
N ASN A 833 25.87 27.70 2.10
CA ASN A 833 25.71 28.24 3.45
C ASN A 833 25.72 29.78 3.46
N LEU A 834 26.72 30.42 2.84
CA LEU A 834 26.82 31.88 2.76
C LEU A 834 25.62 32.52 2.03
N SER A 835 25.05 31.82 1.06
CA SER A 835 23.84 32.26 0.34
C SER A 835 22.53 31.87 1.01
N SER A 836 22.57 31.29 2.22
CA SER A 836 21.40 30.77 2.95
C SER A 836 20.56 29.79 2.12
N THR A 837 21.21 28.99 1.27
CA THR A 837 20.62 27.92 0.47
C THR A 837 20.85 26.58 1.17
N PRO A 838 19.82 25.94 1.75
CA PRO A 838 20.00 24.66 2.42
C PRO A 838 20.28 23.53 1.42
N LEU A 839 21.15 22.61 1.82
CA LEU A 839 21.46 21.39 1.06
C LEU A 839 20.69 20.22 1.66
N TYR A 840 20.05 19.43 0.80
CA TYR A 840 19.24 18.29 1.22
C TYR A 840 19.78 16.98 0.68
N VAL A 841 19.84 15.95 1.51
CA VAL A 841 20.02 14.55 1.10
C VAL A 841 18.74 13.77 1.31
N CYS A 842 18.23 13.11 0.27
CA CYS A 842 16.96 12.40 0.29
C CYS A 842 17.18 10.89 0.42
N ASN A 843 16.65 10.28 1.48
CA ASN A 843 16.77 8.85 1.78
C ASN A 843 15.41 8.12 1.79
N ASP A 844 14.39 8.74 1.19
CA ASP A 844 13.03 8.20 1.12
C ASP A 844 12.88 7.03 0.15
N GLU A 845 13.76 6.92 -0.85
CA GLU A 845 13.81 5.82 -1.83
C GLU A 845 15.22 5.18 -1.90
N ILE A 846 15.32 3.92 -2.36
CA ILE A 846 16.64 3.35 -2.73
C ILE A 846 17.01 3.97 -4.06
N TYR A 847 17.80 5.06 -4.06
CA TYR A 847 18.14 5.77 -5.29
C TYR A 847 19.27 5.11 -6.07
N GLY A 848 20.30 4.63 -5.37
CA GLY A 848 21.47 4.05 -6.01
C GLY A 848 22.67 3.88 -5.08
N TYR A 849 23.82 3.68 -5.71
CA TYR A 849 25.08 3.35 -5.05
C TYR A 849 26.20 4.26 -5.53
N VAL A 850 27.30 4.33 -4.76
CA VAL A 850 28.51 5.10 -5.12
C VAL A 850 29.75 4.33 -4.69
N MET A 851 30.83 4.45 -5.48
CA MET A 851 32.16 3.95 -5.12
C MET A 851 32.76 4.73 -3.94
N VAL A 852 33.71 4.13 -3.24
CA VAL A 852 34.52 4.87 -2.26
C VAL A 852 35.68 5.55 -3.03
N PRO A 853 35.99 6.83 -2.76
CA PRO A 853 37.13 7.49 -3.39
C PRO A 853 38.44 6.76 -3.08
N LEU A 854 39.36 6.76 -4.05
CA LEU A 854 40.72 6.26 -3.87
C LEU A 854 41.53 7.20 -2.97
N GLU A 855 42.37 6.62 -2.12
CA GLU A 855 43.38 7.34 -1.34
C GLU A 855 44.72 7.39 -2.12
N SER A 856 45.61 8.33 -1.76
CA SER A 856 46.96 8.38 -2.34
C SER A 856 47.65 7.02 -2.21
N GLN A 857 48.40 6.60 -3.22
CA GLN A 857 49.01 5.28 -3.38
C GLN A 857 48.06 4.13 -3.78
N ASP A 858 46.74 4.34 -3.80
CA ASP A 858 45.83 3.33 -4.34
C ASP A 858 46.04 3.15 -5.85
N THR A 859 45.85 1.91 -6.29
CA THR A 859 46.01 1.53 -7.70
C THR A 859 44.66 1.36 -8.38
N LEU A 860 44.63 1.40 -9.72
CA LEU A 860 43.41 1.08 -10.47
C LEU A 860 42.87 -0.31 -10.13
N GLU A 861 43.75 -1.29 -9.89
CA GLU A 861 43.37 -2.65 -9.43
C GLU A 861 42.59 -2.62 -8.12
N HIS A 862 42.91 -1.69 -7.21
CA HIS A 862 42.14 -1.48 -6.00
C HIS A 862 40.72 -0.99 -6.31
N ASP A 863 40.57 -0.04 -7.25
CA ASP A 863 39.26 0.47 -7.72
C ASP A 863 38.41 -0.66 -8.35
N TYR A 864 39.02 -1.55 -9.14
CA TYR A 864 38.34 -2.75 -9.67
C TYR A 864 37.83 -3.69 -8.56
N GLN A 865 38.62 -3.87 -7.49
CA GLN A 865 38.21 -4.68 -6.35
C GLN A 865 37.08 -4.02 -5.56
N GLN A 866 37.11 -2.70 -5.38
CA GLN A 866 36.00 -1.96 -4.76
C GLN A 866 34.72 -2.09 -5.59
N LEU A 867 34.79 -2.03 -6.92
CA LEU A 867 33.64 -2.23 -7.79
C LEU A 867 33.07 -3.64 -7.63
N THR A 868 33.95 -4.64 -7.53
CA THR A 868 33.55 -6.03 -7.28
C THR A 868 32.80 -6.13 -5.95
N ASN A 869 33.32 -5.52 -4.88
CA ASN A 869 32.65 -5.49 -3.56
C ASN A 869 31.27 -4.83 -3.65
N LEU A 870 31.17 -3.67 -4.31
CA LEU A 870 29.90 -2.96 -4.47
C LEU A 870 28.89 -3.75 -5.31
N LYS A 871 29.32 -4.44 -6.36
CA LYS A 871 28.45 -5.30 -7.17
C LYS A 871 27.93 -6.50 -6.38
N LEU A 872 28.76 -7.10 -5.52
CA LEU A 872 28.32 -8.15 -4.59
C LEU A 872 27.31 -7.62 -3.57
N GLU A 873 27.49 -6.40 -3.07
CA GLU A 873 26.53 -5.72 -2.20
C GLU A 873 25.18 -5.51 -2.91
N ILE A 874 25.21 -5.01 -4.14
CA ILE A 874 24.03 -4.81 -4.98
C ILE A 874 23.28 -6.13 -5.20
N LEU A 875 24.00 -7.21 -5.53
CA LEU A 875 23.44 -8.54 -5.73
C LEU A 875 22.80 -9.13 -4.47
N SER A 876 23.16 -8.65 -3.27
CA SER A 876 22.52 -9.10 -2.03
C SER A 876 21.13 -8.50 -1.81
N LEU A 877 20.84 -7.34 -2.39
CA LEU A 877 19.61 -6.56 -2.18
C LEU A 877 18.69 -6.54 -3.40
N GLN A 878 19.26 -6.63 -4.61
CA GLN A 878 18.53 -6.49 -5.86
C GLN A 878 19.17 -7.30 -7.00
N ALA A 879 18.60 -7.18 -8.21
CA ALA A 879 19.16 -7.79 -9.41
C ALA A 879 20.52 -7.16 -9.78
N GLU A 880 21.25 -7.80 -10.70
CA GLU A 880 22.53 -7.28 -11.20
C GLU A 880 22.37 -5.88 -11.81
N LEU A 881 23.48 -5.13 -11.84
CA LEU A 881 23.52 -3.85 -12.53
C LEU A 881 23.17 -4.06 -14.02
N PRO A 882 22.20 -3.29 -14.57
CA PRO A 882 21.82 -3.41 -15.97
C PRO A 882 22.99 -3.03 -16.87
N LEU A 883 23.09 -3.72 -18.00
CA LEU A 883 24.18 -3.57 -18.95
C LEU A 883 23.63 -3.63 -20.38
N SER A 884 23.80 -2.54 -21.13
CA SER A 884 23.38 -2.47 -22.52
C SER A 884 24.23 -3.38 -23.41
N GLN A 885 23.68 -3.78 -24.57
CA GLN A 885 24.34 -4.76 -25.44
C GLN A 885 25.72 -4.29 -25.95
N SER A 886 25.86 -3.00 -26.25
CA SER A 886 27.12 -2.41 -26.72
C SER A 886 28.16 -2.29 -25.63
N MET A 887 27.74 -2.16 -24.37
CA MET A 887 28.62 -2.07 -23.21
C MET A 887 29.18 -3.43 -22.78
N LYS A 888 28.50 -4.54 -23.10
CA LYS A 888 28.94 -5.91 -22.74
C LYS A 888 30.36 -6.26 -23.16
N LYS A 889 30.83 -5.77 -24.30
CA LYS A 889 32.18 -6.06 -24.82
C LYS A 889 33.31 -5.48 -23.95
N PHE A 890 33.00 -4.48 -23.13
CA PHE A 890 33.95 -3.83 -22.24
C PHE A 890 33.98 -4.45 -20.84
N ILE A 891 33.10 -5.42 -20.56
CA ILE A 891 33.11 -6.13 -19.29
C ILE A 891 33.96 -7.38 -19.39
N THR A 892 34.90 -7.51 -18.47
CA THR A 892 35.74 -8.68 -18.29
C THR A 892 35.53 -9.26 -16.92
N TYR A 893 35.30 -10.57 -16.84
CA TYR A 893 35.23 -11.30 -15.58
C TYR A 893 36.58 -11.97 -15.30
N PRO A 894 36.97 -12.09 -14.01
CA PRO A 894 38.16 -12.85 -13.65
C PRO A 894 38.03 -14.31 -14.07
N LYS A 895 39.18 -14.93 -14.39
CA LYS A 895 39.21 -16.37 -14.69
C LYS A 895 38.77 -17.15 -13.47
N LYS A 896 37.81 -18.06 -13.66
CA LYS A 896 37.33 -18.93 -12.59
C LYS A 896 38.39 -19.93 -12.15
N ASP A 897 38.53 -20.08 -10.84
CA ASP A 897 39.30 -21.14 -10.20
C ASP A 897 38.68 -21.56 -8.86
N LYS A 898 39.30 -22.55 -8.22
CA LYS A 898 38.83 -23.13 -6.95
C LYS A 898 39.56 -22.59 -5.72
N LEU A 899 40.21 -21.42 -5.78
CA LEU A 899 40.89 -20.79 -4.63
C LEU A 899 41.95 -21.66 -3.93
N GLY A 900 42.59 -22.59 -4.67
CA GLY A 900 43.56 -23.53 -4.11
C GLY A 900 42.93 -24.70 -3.32
N LEU A 901 41.61 -24.89 -3.43
CA LEU A 901 40.87 -26.05 -2.92
C LEU A 901 40.66 -27.08 -4.04
N ASP A 902 40.37 -28.32 -3.65
CA ASP A 902 40.09 -29.38 -4.63
C ASP A 902 38.72 -29.19 -5.27
N HIS A 903 37.75 -28.73 -4.46
CA HIS A 903 36.37 -28.51 -4.90
C HIS A 903 35.62 -27.47 -4.07
N ILE A 904 34.65 -26.80 -4.70
CA ILE A 904 33.76 -25.82 -4.06
C ILE A 904 32.32 -26.19 -4.41
N TYR A 905 31.49 -26.42 -3.40
CA TYR A 905 30.07 -26.75 -3.54
C TYR A 905 29.21 -25.56 -3.15
N MET A 906 28.14 -25.32 -3.90
CA MET A 906 27.05 -24.42 -3.57
C MET A 906 25.75 -25.21 -3.44
N ILE A 907 25.19 -25.25 -2.22
CA ILE A 907 23.95 -25.93 -1.90
C ILE A 907 22.79 -25.01 -2.26
N ASN A 908 21.94 -25.44 -3.19
CA ASN A 908 20.73 -24.70 -3.55
C ASN A 908 19.56 -25.64 -3.81
N LEU A 909 18.39 -25.26 -3.32
CA LEU A 909 17.15 -25.95 -3.65
C LEU A 909 16.78 -25.70 -5.12
N ARG A 910 16.55 -26.77 -5.89
CA ARG A 910 16.17 -26.66 -7.31
C ARG A 910 14.95 -25.78 -7.58
N ARG A 911 14.04 -25.68 -6.61
CA ARG A 911 12.85 -24.80 -6.67
C ARG A 911 13.15 -23.31 -6.42
N ARG A 912 14.40 -22.93 -6.13
CA ARG A 912 14.88 -21.56 -5.86
C ARG A 912 15.82 -21.07 -6.97
N PRO A 913 15.36 -20.98 -8.24
CA PRO A 913 16.18 -20.54 -9.35
C PRO A 913 16.71 -19.11 -9.18
N GLU A 914 15.99 -18.25 -8.47
CA GLU A 914 16.38 -16.86 -8.18
C GLU A 914 17.68 -16.79 -7.36
N ARG A 915 17.80 -17.62 -6.32
CA ARG A 915 19.00 -17.70 -5.47
C ARG A 915 20.17 -18.32 -6.22
N ARG A 916 19.89 -19.35 -7.02
CA ARG A 916 20.88 -19.99 -7.90
C ARG A 916 21.50 -19.00 -8.87
N VAL A 917 20.68 -18.23 -9.59
CA VAL A 917 21.14 -17.21 -10.54
C VAL A 917 21.97 -16.13 -9.84
N ARG A 918 21.51 -15.65 -8.68
CA ARG A 918 22.26 -14.67 -7.86
C ARG A 918 23.65 -15.19 -7.48
N MET A 919 23.73 -16.41 -6.94
CA MET A 919 25.01 -17.01 -6.53
C MET A 919 25.96 -17.23 -7.70
N HIS A 920 25.47 -17.68 -8.86
CA HIS A 920 26.32 -17.80 -10.05
C HIS A 920 26.89 -16.45 -10.49
N ARG A 921 26.11 -15.38 -10.43
CA ARG A 921 26.61 -14.02 -10.70
C ARG A 921 27.70 -13.62 -9.71
N CYS A 922 27.49 -13.87 -8.41
CA CYS A 922 28.55 -13.64 -7.41
C CYS A 922 29.83 -14.43 -7.75
N PHE A 923 29.71 -15.67 -8.23
CA PHE A 923 30.86 -16.47 -8.65
C PHE A 923 31.53 -15.97 -9.93
N ASP A 924 30.77 -15.41 -10.87
CA ASP A 924 31.32 -14.73 -12.05
C ASP A 924 32.14 -13.51 -11.63
N GLU A 925 31.61 -12.66 -10.74
CA GLU A 925 32.30 -11.48 -10.21
C GLU A 925 33.57 -11.85 -9.42
N LEU A 926 33.50 -12.90 -8.59
CA LEU A 926 34.62 -13.33 -7.74
C LEU A 926 35.63 -14.23 -8.46
N GLY A 927 35.31 -14.72 -9.67
CA GLY A 927 36.13 -15.71 -10.38
C GLY A 927 36.20 -17.05 -9.65
N ILE A 928 35.06 -17.52 -9.15
CA ILE A 928 34.96 -18.78 -8.39
C ILE A 928 34.36 -19.87 -9.28
N GLU A 929 35.03 -21.01 -9.33
CA GLU A 929 34.52 -22.24 -9.93
C GLU A 929 33.84 -23.09 -8.85
N ALA A 930 32.50 -23.03 -8.78
CA ALA A 930 31.71 -23.79 -7.83
C ALA A 930 30.68 -24.69 -8.53
N GLU A 931 30.53 -25.91 -8.03
CA GLU A 931 29.49 -26.85 -8.45
C GLU A 931 28.19 -26.58 -7.69
N THR A 932 27.06 -26.56 -8.39
CA THR A 932 25.74 -26.47 -7.75
C THR A 932 25.24 -27.85 -7.39
N VAL A 933 25.02 -28.07 -6.10
CA VAL A 933 24.42 -29.29 -5.57
C VAL A 933 22.93 -29.04 -5.37
N ASP A 934 22.09 -29.85 -6.02
CA ASP A 934 20.64 -29.83 -5.79
C ASP A 934 20.36 -30.31 -4.35
N ALA A 935 19.99 -29.36 -3.49
CA ALA A 935 19.70 -29.63 -2.09
C ALA A 935 18.47 -30.54 -1.93
N VAL A 936 18.49 -31.38 -0.88
CA VAL A 936 17.37 -32.24 -0.52
C VAL A 936 16.20 -31.38 -0.04
N ASP A 937 15.11 -31.43 -0.81
CA ASP A 937 13.92 -30.64 -0.53
C ASP A 937 13.11 -31.23 0.63
N GLY A 938 13.12 -30.56 1.79
CA GLY A 938 12.29 -30.94 2.93
C GLY A 938 10.79 -31.06 2.64
N LYS A 939 10.25 -30.38 1.63
CA LYS A 939 8.84 -30.51 1.20
C LYS A 939 8.56 -31.84 0.48
N GLN A 940 9.58 -32.49 -0.05
CA GLN A 940 9.49 -33.79 -0.71
C GLN A 940 9.74 -34.95 0.27
N LEU A 941 10.21 -34.65 1.49
CA LEU A 941 10.40 -35.64 2.53
C LEU A 941 9.07 -35.98 3.22
N ASN A 942 8.91 -37.26 3.54
CA ASN A 942 7.82 -37.78 4.38
C ASN A 942 8.36 -38.95 5.22
N GLU A 943 7.59 -39.40 6.22
CA GLU A 943 8.02 -40.46 7.13
C GLU A 943 8.44 -41.75 6.43
N SER A 944 7.74 -42.16 5.36
CA SER A 944 8.09 -43.37 4.61
C SER A 944 9.43 -43.26 3.90
N VAL A 945 9.76 -42.07 3.36
CA VAL A 945 11.06 -41.80 2.73
C VAL A 945 12.18 -41.82 3.76
N LEU A 946 11.95 -41.25 4.95
CA LEU A 946 12.94 -41.22 6.04
C LEU A 946 13.23 -42.63 6.58
N ILE A 947 12.19 -43.44 6.79
CA ILE A 947 12.32 -44.84 7.24
C ILE A 947 13.11 -45.66 6.19
N ASN A 948 12.77 -45.51 4.92
CA ASN A 948 13.47 -46.20 3.82
C ASN A 948 14.93 -45.75 3.66
N SER A 949 15.24 -44.51 4.04
CA SER A 949 16.59 -43.95 4.01
C SER A 949 17.40 -44.27 5.27
N GLY A 950 16.84 -45.03 6.22
CA GLY A 950 17.51 -45.43 7.46
C GLY A 950 17.70 -44.29 8.47
N VAL A 951 17.00 -43.17 8.31
CA VAL A 951 17.15 -41.99 9.17
C VAL A 951 16.39 -42.20 10.47
N LYS A 952 17.10 -42.14 11.60
CA LYS A 952 16.53 -42.24 12.95
C LYS A 952 16.73 -40.92 13.69
N MET A 953 15.62 -40.33 14.14
CA MET A 953 15.64 -39.12 14.95
C MET A 953 16.20 -39.43 16.34
N MET A 954 17.03 -38.54 16.89
CA MET A 954 17.49 -38.69 18.28
C MET A 954 16.29 -38.58 19.25
N PRO A 955 16.04 -39.58 20.13
CA PRO A 955 14.81 -39.65 20.94
C PRO A 955 14.58 -38.46 21.88
N GLU A 956 15.66 -37.88 22.42
CA GLU A 956 15.61 -36.74 23.34
C GLU A 956 15.78 -35.38 22.64
N TYR A 957 15.77 -35.35 21.30
CA TYR A 957 15.88 -34.10 20.57
C TYR A 957 14.59 -33.29 20.68
N ALA A 958 14.73 -32.08 21.20
CA ALA A 958 13.71 -31.05 21.15
C ALA A 958 14.40 -29.71 20.89
N ASP A 959 13.95 -29.02 19.84
CA ASP A 959 14.36 -27.67 19.43
C ASP A 959 14.59 -26.80 20.68
N PRO A 960 15.79 -26.20 20.87
CA PRO A 960 16.13 -25.51 22.11
C PRO A 960 15.24 -24.31 22.44
N TYR A 961 14.61 -23.69 21.45
CA TYR A 961 13.80 -22.48 21.59
C TYR A 961 12.30 -22.78 21.66
N HIS A 962 11.82 -23.67 20.81
CA HIS A 962 10.40 -23.98 20.63
C HIS A 962 9.98 -25.31 21.26
N LYS A 963 10.91 -26.11 21.79
CA LYS A 963 10.66 -27.42 22.43
C LYS A 963 9.84 -28.38 21.56
N ARG A 964 10.12 -28.40 20.25
CA ARG A 964 9.42 -29.21 19.23
C ARG A 964 10.35 -30.25 18.59
N PRO A 965 9.81 -31.29 17.93
CA PRO A 965 10.58 -32.15 17.03
C PRO A 965 11.19 -31.36 15.86
N MET A 966 12.22 -31.93 15.24
CA MET A 966 12.85 -31.38 14.03
C MET A 966 11.83 -31.21 12.89
N LYS A 967 12.04 -30.22 12.05
CA LYS A 967 11.27 -29.98 10.83
C LYS A 967 11.86 -30.72 9.64
N MET A 968 11.02 -31.03 8.65
CA MET A 968 11.48 -31.69 7.42
C MET A 968 12.50 -30.86 6.63
N GLY A 969 12.43 -29.52 6.70
CA GLY A 969 13.42 -28.64 6.09
C GLY A 969 14.79 -28.73 6.76
N GLU A 970 14.85 -28.87 8.08
CA GLU A 970 16.11 -29.07 8.84
C GLU A 970 16.73 -30.43 8.48
N ILE A 971 15.91 -31.47 8.30
CA ILE A 971 16.39 -32.77 7.79
C ILE A 971 16.94 -32.64 6.38
N GLY A 972 16.21 -31.96 5.47
CA GLY A 972 16.67 -31.74 4.11
C GLY A 972 17.99 -30.99 4.05
N CYS A 973 18.17 -29.97 4.88
CA CYS A 973 19.44 -29.27 5.04
C CYS A 973 20.56 -30.23 5.49
N PHE A 974 20.33 -31.01 6.56
CA PHE A 974 21.31 -31.99 7.05
C PHE A 974 21.71 -32.99 5.95
N LEU A 975 20.73 -33.59 5.28
CA LEU A 975 20.98 -34.58 4.24
C LEU A 975 21.76 -34.00 3.04
N SER A 976 21.56 -32.72 2.73
CA SER A 976 22.33 -32.04 1.68
C SER A 976 23.81 -31.95 2.04
N HIS A 977 24.15 -31.56 3.27
CA HIS A 977 25.53 -31.57 3.76
C HIS A 977 26.10 -32.99 3.87
N PHE A 978 25.30 -33.94 4.36
CA PHE A 978 25.70 -35.34 4.46
C PHE A 978 26.08 -35.93 3.10
N ASN A 979 25.32 -35.64 2.05
CA ASN A 979 25.64 -36.08 0.69
C ASN A 979 26.98 -35.50 0.20
N ILE A 980 27.26 -34.23 0.50
CA ILE A 980 28.56 -33.62 0.19
C ILE A 980 29.69 -34.29 0.96
N TRP A 981 29.51 -34.60 2.25
CA TRP A 981 30.56 -35.29 3.01
C TRP A 981 30.88 -36.67 2.43
N ASN A 982 29.88 -37.42 1.93
CA ASN A 982 30.13 -38.67 1.21
C ASN A 982 30.91 -38.41 -0.09
N ASP A 983 30.50 -37.42 -0.88
CA ASP A 983 31.17 -37.07 -2.13
C ASP A 983 32.65 -36.67 -1.93
N VAL A 984 32.97 -35.98 -0.83
CA VAL A 984 34.35 -35.66 -0.43
C VAL A 984 35.20 -36.91 -0.23
N ILE A 985 34.64 -37.95 0.40
CA ILE A 985 35.34 -39.22 0.63
C ILE A 985 35.41 -40.05 -0.64
N ASP A 986 34.32 -40.14 -1.39
CA ASP A 986 34.21 -40.93 -2.61
C ASP A 986 35.17 -40.44 -3.70
N ASN A 987 35.38 -39.11 -3.79
CA ASN A 987 36.34 -38.50 -4.71
C ASN A 987 37.72 -38.27 -4.10
N ASN A 988 37.93 -38.62 -2.82
CA ASN A 988 39.18 -38.44 -2.10
C ASN A 988 39.71 -36.98 -2.15
N TYR A 989 38.82 -36.01 -1.94
CA TYR A 989 39.19 -34.61 -1.81
C TYR A 989 39.85 -34.33 -0.45
N GLU A 990 40.95 -33.56 -0.44
CA GLU A 990 41.67 -33.19 0.77
C GLU A 990 41.10 -31.93 1.42
N LYS A 991 40.74 -30.92 0.62
CA LYS A 991 40.19 -29.64 1.10
C LYS A 991 39.07 -29.17 0.18
N VAL A 992 37.87 -28.99 0.73
CA VAL A 992 36.71 -28.47 0.00
C VAL A 992 36.07 -27.28 0.70
N MET A 993 35.37 -26.43 -0.04
CA MET A 993 34.50 -25.38 0.52
C MET A 993 33.05 -25.71 0.23
N VAL A 994 32.18 -25.50 1.23
CA VAL A 994 30.73 -25.66 1.12
C VAL A 994 30.09 -24.31 1.41
N LEU A 995 29.21 -23.85 0.52
CA LEU A 995 28.48 -22.59 0.59
C LEU A 995 26.97 -22.85 0.48
N GLU A 996 26.16 -22.17 1.28
CA GLU A 996 24.70 -22.09 1.11
C GLU A 996 24.31 -20.99 0.09
N ASP A 997 23.04 -20.98 -0.35
CA ASP A 997 22.57 -20.11 -1.44
C ASP A 997 22.12 -18.71 -1.01
N ASP A 998 22.06 -18.44 0.29
CA ASP A 998 21.57 -17.20 0.91
C ASP A 998 22.67 -16.38 1.59
N VAL A 999 23.90 -16.51 1.08
CA VAL A 999 25.07 -15.81 1.61
C VAL A 999 25.39 -14.49 0.90
N ARG A 1000 25.95 -13.56 1.68
CA ARG A 1000 26.61 -12.32 1.27
C ARG A 1000 28.11 -12.45 1.57
N PHE A 1001 28.94 -12.07 0.61
CA PHE A 1001 30.39 -12.09 0.73
C PHE A 1001 30.89 -10.76 1.27
N GLU A 1002 31.87 -10.81 2.15
CA GLU A 1002 32.49 -9.63 2.72
C GLU A 1002 33.57 -9.05 1.76
N PRO A 1003 33.81 -7.72 1.78
CA PRO A 1003 34.79 -7.07 0.91
C PRO A 1003 36.16 -7.76 0.83
N PHE A 1004 36.68 -7.91 -0.39
CA PHE A 1004 37.93 -8.63 -0.66
C PHE A 1004 37.90 -10.12 -0.26
N PHE A 1005 36.73 -10.76 -0.30
CA PHE A 1005 36.51 -12.17 0.06
C PHE A 1005 37.60 -13.13 -0.44
N ARG A 1006 37.94 -13.05 -1.74
CA ARG A 1006 38.96 -13.91 -2.36
C ARG A 1006 40.32 -13.79 -1.68
N ASN A 1007 40.74 -12.57 -1.36
CA ASN A 1007 42.01 -12.30 -0.69
C ASN A 1007 41.97 -12.88 0.73
N LYS A 1008 40.86 -12.72 1.44
CA LYS A 1008 40.68 -13.25 2.81
C LYS A 1008 40.70 -14.77 2.87
N VAL A 1009 40.06 -15.46 1.92
CA VAL A 1009 40.16 -16.92 1.79
C VAL A 1009 41.61 -17.34 1.55
N ASN A 1010 42.33 -16.67 0.63
CA ASN A 1010 43.74 -16.98 0.37
C ASN A 1010 44.63 -16.74 1.59
N PHE A 1011 44.38 -15.71 2.40
CA PHE A 1011 45.10 -15.49 3.65
C PHE A 1011 44.84 -16.60 4.66
N ILE A 1012 43.58 -16.99 4.85
CA ILE A 1012 43.19 -18.11 5.72
C ILE A 1012 43.90 -19.39 5.29
N MET A 1013 43.88 -19.73 3.99
CA MET A 1013 44.54 -20.93 3.48
C MET A 1013 46.06 -20.91 3.71
N LYS A 1014 46.72 -19.77 3.48
CA LYS A 1014 48.14 -19.60 3.77
C LYS A 1014 48.46 -19.74 5.25
N GLU A 1015 47.61 -19.24 6.14
CA GLU A 1015 47.79 -19.40 7.59
C GLU A 1015 47.67 -20.86 8.01
N LEU A 1016 46.66 -21.59 7.51
CA LEU A 1016 46.49 -23.02 7.79
C LEU A 1016 47.74 -23.81 7.38
N ASP A 1017 48.28 -23.53 6.20
CA ASP A 1017 49.49 -24.20 5.70
C ASP A 1017 50.76 -23.79 6.48
N ARG A 1018 50.88 -22.51 6.87
CA ARG A 1018 52.01 -21.98 7.65
C ARG A 1018 52.05 -22.53 9.07
N LEU A 1019 50.90 -22.53 9.75
CA LEU A 1019 50.79 -22.90 11.17
C LEU A 1019 50.87 -24.43 11.36
N LYS A 1020 50.59 -25.22 10.31
CA LYS A 1020 50.60 -26.70 10.35
C LYS A 1020 49.79 -27.28 11.51
N ILE A 1021 48.73 -26.58 11.89
CA ILE A 1021 47.79 -27.01 12.91
C ILE A 1021 46.92 -28.13 12.36
N ASN A 1022 46.55 -29.09 13.21
CA ASN A 1022 45.52 -30.05 12.85
C ASN A 1022 44.18 -29.32 12.87
N TRP A 1023 43.45 -29.37 11.76
CA TRP A 1023 42.11 -28.81 11.63
C TRP A 1023 41.25 -29.73 10.78
N ASP A 1024 39.94 -29.74 11.06
CA ASP A 1024 38.97 -30.54 10.32
C ASP A 1024 37.92 -29.67 9.62
N LEU A 1025 37.53 -28.56 10.25
CA LEU A 1025 36.51 -27.64 9.74
C LEU A 1025 36.91 -26.20 10.05
N VAL A 1026 36.73 -25.28 9.10
CA VAL A 1026 36.92 -23.84 9.29
C VAL A 1026 35.64 -23.11 8.88
N TYR A 1027 34.93 -22.52 9.84
CA TYR A 1027 33.75 -21.69 9.54
C TYR A 1027 34.14 -20.40 8.83
N LEU A 1028 33.48 -20.09 7.72
CA LEU A 1028 33.59 -18.82 7.00
C LEU A 1028 32.42 -17.87 7.34
N GLY A 1029 31.25 -18.44 7.63
CA GLY A 1029 30.07 -17.73 8.11
C GLY A 1029 29.24 -18.60 9.06
N ARG A 1030 28.87 -18.05 10.23
CA ARG A 1030 28.07 -18.70 11.28
C ARG A 1030 27.48 -17.68 12.25
N LYS A 1031 26.51 -18.08 13.06
CA LYS A 1031 26.01 -17.33 14.23
C LYS A 1031 26.71 -17.81 15.50
N ARG A 1032 27.46 -16.91 16.15
CA ARG A 1032 28.11 -17.18 17.44
C ARG A 1032 27.06 -17.10 18.56
N MET A 1033 26.98 -18.13 19.40
CA MET A 1033 25.96 -18.23 20.46
C MET A 1033 26.45 -17.84 21.86
N GLN A 1034 27.73 -17.49 21.99
CA GLN A 1034 28.33 -17.07 23.25
C GLN A 1034 28.85 -15.63 23.10
N GLU A 1035 28.61 -14.78 24.11
CA GLU A 1035 29.09 -13.39 24.14
C GLU A 1035 30.58 -13.27 24.48
N ARG A 1036 31.19 -14.32 25.04
CA ARG A 1036 32.63 -14.33 25.34
C ARG A 1036 33.44 -14.45 24.05
N GLY A 1037 34.53 -13.69 23.96
CA GLY A 1037 35.49 -13.79 22.87
C GLY A 1037 36.04 -15.21 22.72
N GLU A 1038 36.27 -15.62 21.48
CA GLU A 1038 36.90 -16.90 21.15
C GLU A 1038 38.42 -16.74 21.16
N GLU A 1039 39.13 -17.81 21.50
CA GLU A 1039 40.57 -17.82 21.60
C GLU A 1039 41.20 -17.91 20.20
N TYR A 1040 42.12 -16.98 19.89
CA TYR A 1040 42.91 -17.03 18.66
C TYR A 1040 43.84 -18.23 18.66
N VAL A 1041 44.01 -18.82 17.47
CA VAL A 1041 45.04 -19.84 17.28
C VAL A 1041 46.41 -19.19 17.44
N ASP A 1042 47.30 -19.81 18.19
CA ASP A 1042 48.64 -19.29 18.45
C ASP A 1042 49.36 -18.91 17.15
N GLY A 1043 49.72 -17.62 17.03
CA GLY A 1043 50.42 -17.07 15.87
C GLY A 1043 49.55 -16.85 14.63
N SER A 1044 48.23 -16.92 14.74
CA SER A 1044 47.26 -16.56 13.70
C SER A 1044 46.65 -15.18 13.95
N ASP A 1045 46.49 -14.41 12.87
CA ASP A 1045 45.76 -13.14 12.91
C ASP A 1045 44.28 -13.28 12.48
N TYR A 1046 43.91 -14.42 11.85
CA TYR A 1046 42.62 -14.59 11.20
C TYR A 1046 41.80 -15.81 11.68
N LEU A 1047 42.35 -16.66 12.55
CA LEU A 1047 41.72 -17.90 12.99
C LEU A 1047 41.54 -17.96 14.50
N VAL A 1048 40.35 -18.39 14.92
CA VAL A 1048 40.01 -18.72 16.31
C VAL A 1048 39.50 -20.15 16.43
N TYR A 1049 39.59 -20.73 17.62
CA TYR A 1049 38.90 -21.99 17.93
C TYR A 1049 37.39 -21.74 18.05
N ALA A 1050 36.59 -22.49 17.28
CA ALA A 1050 35.16 -22.27 17.23
C ALA A 1050 34.46 -22.68 18.54
N GLY A 1051 33.63 -21.79 19.07
CA GLY A 1051 32.70 -22.07 20.17
C GLY A 1051 31.36 -22.65 19.70
N TYR A 1052 30.38 -22.67 20.61
CA TYR A 1052 29.01 -23.07 20.26
C TYR A 1052 28.41 -22.11 19.23
N SER A 1053 27.85 -22.67 18.16
CA SER A 1053 27.49 -21.95 16.94
C SER A 1053 26.18 -22.45 16.36
N TYR A 1054 25.45 -21.57 15.69
CA TYR A 1054 24.39 -21.93 14.74
C TYR A 1054 24.72 -21.50 13.33
N TRP A 1055 23.91 -21.96 12.37
CA TRP A 1055 24.02 -21.69 10.94
C TRP A 1055 25.27 -22.29 10.28
N THR A 1056 25.10 -22.76 9.05
CA THR A 1056 26.14 -23.39 8.23
C THR A 1056 26.35 -22.66 6.90
N LEU A 1057 26.18 -21.33 6.91
CA LEU A 1057 26.26 -20.44 5.74
C LEU A 1057 27.43 -20.76 4.81
N GLY A 1058 28.62 -21.00 5.37
CA GLY A 1058 29.71 -21.58 4.62
C GLY A 1058 30.89 -22.00 5.49
N TYR A 1059 31.59 -23.05 5.08
CA TYR A 1059 32.78 -23.58 5.75
C TYR A 1059 33.73 -24.28 4.79
N ILE A 1060 35.00 -24.37 5.20
CA ILE A 1060 36.01 -25.22 4.58
C ILE A 1060 36.08 -26.53 5.38
N LEU A 1061 36.13 -27.66 4.70
CA LEU A 1061 36.16 -29.00 5.30
C LEU A 1061 37.38 -29.77 4.76
N SER A 1062 38.13 -30.40 5.66
CA SER A 1062 39.19 -31.32 5.26
C SER A 1062 38.63 -32.73 5.03
N GLY A 1063 39.34 -33.55 4.23
CA GLY A 1063 38.98 -34.96 4.03
C GLY A 1063 38.98 -35.76 5.34
N SER A 1064 39.89 -35.44 6.28
CA SER A 1064 39.87 -36.04 7.63
C SER A 1064 38.64 -35.63 8.41
N GLY A 1065 38.22 -34.38 8.29
CA GLY A 1065 36.99 -33.86 8.88
C GLY A 1065 35.76 -34.58 8.36
N ALA A 1066 35.59 -34.65 7.04
CA ALA A 1066 34.49 -35.36 6.40
C ALA A 1066 34.39 -36.82 6.89
N LYS A 1067 35.54 -37.51 6.99
CA LYS A 1067 35.62 -38.88 7.51
C LYS A 1067 35.14 -38.96 8.96
N LYS A 1068 35.58 -38.05 9.85
CA LYS A 1068 35.12 -38.00 11.25
C LYS A 1068 33.62 -37.76 11.34
N LEU A 1069 33.07 -36.85 10.52
CA LEU A 1069 31.63 -36.56 10.48
C LEU A 1069 30.80 -37.80 10.10
N LEU A 1070 31.26 -38.58 9.11
CA LEU A 1070 30.57 -39.80 8.67
C LEU A 1070 30.74 -40.98 9.63
N GLU A 1071 31.93 -41.17 10.21
CA GLU A 1071 32.21 -42.22 11.20
C GLU A 1071 31.36 -42.10 12.47
N ALA A 1072 30.90 -40.88 12.79
CA ALA A 1072 29.96 -40.63 13.89
C ALA A 1072 28.55 -41.17 13.63
N LYS A 1073 28.27 -41.72 12.44
CA LYS A 1073 26.97 -42.29 12.03
C LYS A 1073 25.79 -41.36 12.31
N PRO A 1074 25.80 -40.13 11.77
CA PRO A 1074 24.79 -39.11 12.09
C PRO A 1074 23.34 -39.54 11.83
N LEU A 1075 23.11 -40.44 10.88
CA LEU A 1075 21.76 -40.93 10.54
C LEU A 1075 21.15 -41.83 11.62
N ASP A 1076 21.95 -42.43 12.52
CA ASP A 1076 21.44 -43.26 13.63
C ASP A 1076 20.89 -42.41 14.80
N SER A 1077 21.22 -41.12 14.86
CA SER A 1077 20.77 -40.19 15.91
C SER A 1077 20.72 -38.75 15.37
N LEU A 1078 19.85 -38.51 14.39
CA LEU A 1078 19.79 -37.25 13.65
C LEU A 1078 19.41 -36.05 14.53
N VAL A 1079 20.21 -34.99 14.42
CA VAL A 1079 19.97 -33.62 14.93
C VAL A 1079 20.27 -32.63 13.79
N PRO A 1080 19.86 -31.35 13.85
CA PRO A 1080 20.18 -30.38 12.81
C PRO A 1080 21.69 -30.23 12.64
N VAL A 1081 22.14 -29.85 11.45
CA VAL A 1081 23.57 -29.83 11.11
C VAL A 1081 24.35 -28.89 12.02
N ASP A 1082 23.74 -27.77 12.36
CA ASP A 1082 24.31 -26.74 13.23
C ASP A 1082 24.28 -27.12 14.73
N GLU A 1083 23.57 -28.18 15.12
CA GLU A 1083 23.71 -28.82 16.44
C GLU A 1083 24.73 -29.97 16.39
N PHE A 1084 24.76 -30.72 15.29
CA PHE A 1084 25.64 -31.87 15.09
C PHE A 1084 27.12 -31.47 15.08
N LEU A 1085 27.47 -30.42 14.33
CA LEU A 1085 28.86 -29.96 14.25
C LEU A 1085 29.40 -29.57 15.63
N PRO A 1086 28.75 -28.70 16.44
CA PRO A 1086 29.19 -28.39 17.80
C PRO A 1086 29.23 -29.55 18.77
N ILE A 1087 28.43 -30.59 18.56
CA ILE A 1087 28.54 -31.82 19.34
C ILE A 1087 29.89 -32.48 19.03
N LEU A 1088 30.29 -32.60 17.76
CA LEU A 1088 31.51 -33.33 17.39
C LEU A 1088 32.82 -32.59 17.72
N PHE A 1089 32.81 -31.26 17.86
CA PHE A 1089 33.96 -30.52 18.41
C PHE A 1089 33.81 -30.20 19.92
N ASP A 1090 32.90 -30.90 20.60
CA ASP A 1090 32.67 -30.93 22.05
C ASP A 1090 32.29 -29.58 22.72
N LYS A 1091 31.82 -28.60 21.96
CA LYS A 1091 31.40 -27.28 22.49
C LYS A 1091 29.89 -27.13 22.69
N HIS A 1092 29.09 -28.14 22.35
CA HIS A 1092 27.64 -28.11 22.55
C HIS A 1092 27.25 -28.09 24.05
N PRO A 1093 26.29 -27.23 24.48
CA PRO A 1093 25.96 -27.03 25.91
C PRO A 1093 25.19 -28.20 26.55
N ARG A 1094 24.43 -28.99 25.78
CA ARG A 1094 23.65 -30.12 26.33
C ARG A 1094 24.47 -31.40 26.38
N VAL A 1095 24.80 -31.85 27.60
CA VAL A 1095 25.60 -33.06 27.85
C VAL A 1095 24.88 -34.33 27.36
N ASN A 1096 23.57 -34.43 27.56
CA ASN A 1096 22.79 -35.60 27.14
C ASN A 1096 22.88 -35.86 25.63
N TRP A 1097 22.82 -34.80 24.83
CA TRP A 1097 22.93 -34.90 23.37
C TRP A 1097 24.32 -35.33 22.92
N LYS A 1098 25.36 -34.80 23.59
CA LYS A 1098 26.74 -35.27 23.38
C LYS A 1098 26.89 -36.76 23.69
N GLY A 1099 26.12 -37.30 24.64
CA GLY A 1099 26.14 -38.72 25.01
C GLY A 1099 25.86 -39.68 23.84
N HIS A 1100 25.06 -39.26 22.85
CA HIS A 1100 24.78 -40.07 21.66
C HIS A 1100 25.97 -40.17 20.69
N PHE A 1101 26.94 -39.26 20.82
CA PHE A 1101 28.13 -39.18 19.96
C PHE A 1101 29.38 -39.22 20.83
N PRO A 1102 29.90 -40.42 21.19
CA PRO A 1102 30.98 -40.55 22.17
C PRO A 1102 32.35 -40.10 21.63
N LYS A 1103 32.60 -40.22 20.31
CA LYS A 1103 33.82 -39.75 19.64
C LYS A 1103 33.59 -38.32 19.16
N ARG A 1104 34.21 -37.35 19.84
CA ARG A 1104 34.06 -35.89 19.62
C ARG A 1104 35.42 -35.23 19.46
N ASP A 1105 36.17 -35.69 18.46
CA ASP A 1105 37.55 -35.30 18.17
C ASP A 1105 37.69 -34.41 16.91
N LEU A 1106 36.59 -33.76 16.50
CA LEU A 1106 36.59 -32.81 15.38
C LEU A 1106 37.25 -31.50 15.82
N VAL A 1107 38.27 -31.04 15.09
CA VAL A 1107 38.93 -29.76 15.37
C VAL A 1107 38.32 -28.66 14.50
N ALA A 1108 37.44 -27.86 15.09
CA ALA A 1108 36.74 -26.77 14.40
C ALA A 1108 37.37 -25.40 14.70
N LEU A 1109 37.76 -24.71 13.64
CA LEU A 1109 38.22 -23.32 13.65
C LEU A 1109 37.17 -22.40 13.01
N SER A 1110 37.40 -21.11 13.08
CA SER A 1110 36.56 -20.09 12.44
C SER A 1110 37.41 -18.91 12.00
N ALA A 1111 37.03 -18.31 10.87
CA ALA A 1111 37.53 -17.00 10.49
C ALA A 1111 37.12 -15.93 11.53
N ALA A 1112 38.03 -15.01 11.83
CA ALA A 1112 37.81 -13.84 12.67
C ALA A 1112 38.48 -12.60 12.04
N PRO A 1113 37.73 -11.61 11.55
CA PRO A 1113 36.26 -11.58 11.44
C PRO A 1113 35.71 -12.65 10.48
N LEU A 1114 34.41 -12.93 10.57
CA LEU A 1114 33.73 -13.78 9.58
C LEU A 1114 33.76 -13.09 8.20
N ILE A 1115 33.81 -13.89 7.14
CA ILE A 1115 33.94 -13.38 5.76
C ILE A 1115 32.71 -13.71 4.90
N ILE A 1116 31.73 -14.38 5.48
CA ILE A 1116 30.43 -14.68 4.88
C ILE A 1116 29.33 -14.39 5.92
N TYR A 1117 28.28 -13.72 5.48
CA TYR A 1117 27.13 -13.32 6.30
C TYR A 1117 25.82 -13.74 5.60
N PRO A 1118 24.69 -13.88 6.31
CA PRO A 1118 23.43 -14.13 5.64
C PRO A 1118 23.01 -12.88 4.86
N THR A 1119 22.33 -13.05 3.73
CA THR A 1119 21.76 -11.93 2.96
C THR A 1119 20.67 -11.20 3.74
N HIS A 1120 19.89 -11.94 4.53
CA HIS A 1120 18.77 -11.45 5.33
C HIS A 1120 18.68 -12.22 6.64
N TYR A 1121 18.15 -11.60 7.67
CA TYR A 1121 17.87 -12.27 8.94
C TYR A 1121 16.43 -12.80 9.00
N THR A 1122 16.23 -13.93 9.68
CA THR A 1122 14.91 -14.53 9.90
C THR A 1122 13.98 -13.56 10.62
N GLY A 1123 12.86 -13.21 9.98
CA GLY A 1123 11.89 -12.22 10.47
C GLY A 1123 11.91 -10.87 9.72
N GLU A 1124 12.86 -10.65 8.82
CA GLU A 1124 12.89 -9.45 7.96
C GLU A 1124 11.78 -9.49 6.90
N ASN A 1125 11.14 -8.33 6.66
CA ASN A 1125 10.02 -8.19 5.75
C ASN A 1125 10.38 -8.67 4.33
N GLY A 1126 9.65 -9.66 3.83
CA GLY A 1126 9.84 -10.22 2.48
C GLY A 1126 10.81 -11.39 2.39
N TYR A 1127 11.54 -11.73 3.47
CA TYR A 1127 12.45 -12.88 3.50
C TYR A 1127 11.74 -14.14 4.03
N ILE A 1128 11.88 -15.26 3.31
CA ILE A 1128 11.30 -16.57 3.67
C ILE A 1128 12.44 -17.57 3.85
N SER A 1129 12.66 -18.04 5.08
CA SER A 1129 13.55 -19.17 5.36
C SER A 1129 12.85 -20.50 4.99
N ASP A 1130 13.52 -21.32 4.17
CA ASP A 1130 13.00 -22.62 3.70
C ASP A 1130 13.16 -23.74 4.73
N THR A 1131 14.10 -23.61 5.67
CA THR A 1131 14.25 -24.53 6.82
C THR A 1131 13.19 -24.23 7.87
N GLU A 1132 12.92 -22.95 8.16
CA GLU A 1132 11.98 -22.55 9.20
C GLU A 1132 10.50 -22.62 8.78
N ASN A 1133 10.16 -22.55 7.49
CA ASN A 1133 8.76 -22.63 7.03
C ASN A 1133 8.30 -24.04 6.62
N SER A 1134 8.89 -25.08 7.21
CA SER A 1134 8.61 -26.49 6.87
C SER A 1134 7.82 -27.24 7.97
N ILE A 1135 7.14 -28.33 7.56
CA ILE A 1135 6.24 -29.14 8.40
C ILE A 1135 7.02 -29.86 9.51
N ILE A 1136 6.43 -29.93 10.70
CA ILE A 1136 6.99 -30.60 11.88
C ILE A 1136 6.67 -32.11 11.81
N ILE A 1137 7.64 -32.96 12.18
CA ILE A 1137 7.44 -34.42 12.26
C ILE A 1137 6.43 -34.76 13.37
N ALA A 1138 5.48 -35.66 13.10
CA ALA A 1138 4.55 -36.15 14.11
C ALA A 1138 5.31 -37.01 15.14
N ALA A 1139 5.34 -36.59 16.41
CA ALA A 1139 5.95 -37.38 17.47
C ALA A 1139 5.15 -38.68 17.67
N ASN A 1140 5.80 -39.83 17.46
CA ASN A 1140 5.24 -41.15 17.73
C ASN A 1140 4.80 -41.27 19.20
N GLN A 1141 3.48 -41.26 19.44
CA GLN A 1141 2.88 -41.83 20.64
C GLN A 1141 2.99 -43.35 20.56
N GLY A 1142 4.11 -43.91 21.02
CA GLY A 1142 4.37 -45.33 20.80
C GLY A 1142 5.48 -45.97 21.60
N ALA A 1143 5.70 -45.60 22.86
CA ALA A 1143 6.39 -46.44 23.84
C ALA A 1143 6.22 -45.86 25.25
N LEU A 1144 5.25 -46.35 26.01
CA LEU A 1144 5.24 -46.50 27.49
C LEU A 1144 3.83 -46.93 27.94
N LYS A 1145 3.51 -48.19 27.68
CA LYS A 1145 2.65 -49.01 28.54
C LYS A 1145 3.45 -50.27 28.82
N THR A 1146 4.06 -50.36 30.00
CA THR A 1146 3.92 -51.50 30.95
C THR A 1146 4.87 -51.33 32.14
N GLU A 1147 4.28 -51.56 33.30
CA GLU A 1147 4.87 -52.00 34.59
C GLU A 1147 5.36 -50.96 35.62
N LEU A 1148 4.50 -50.87 36.66
CA LEU A 1148 4.66 -50.45 38.07
C LEU A 1148 4.88 -48.97 38.39
#